data_AF-A0A078IBV9-F1
#
_entry.id   AF-A0A078IBV9-F1
#
_cell.length_a   1.000
_cell.length_b   1.000
_cell.length_c   1.000
_cell.angle_alpha   90.00
_cell.angle_beta   90.00
_cell.angle_gamma   90.00
#
_symmetry.space_group_name_H-M   'P 1'
#
loop_
_entity.id
_entity.type
_entity.pdbx_description
1 polymer ?
#
loop_
_entity_poly.entity_id
_entity_poly.type
_entity_poly.pdbx_seq_one_letter_code
_entity_poly.pdbx_strand_id
1 'polypeptide(L)'
;MQLVPLVGEVHGFFSSLPRSIISRLRTTNCLLLDGDGEQWVPPCKVLRNWNEKIRVLLNDGLLQEHLALGFLDKDIVLSDSLSRALGIEDYGPKTLVQILSSLSHKKDCLQSMGFAWLSSFLTELYILSRSSGHGNVELGIDKTLMDSLRKIPFIPLSNGKFTSLDEGAVWLHHETSGSDVGDVFEAFPMLYGNLRTVDHSFLLATSVGEKSTADDLINMLSVIGIQKLSAHEIIKVHILPAFEAKNRGTPEGLMVDYLCFVMTHLRSSCHVCQSERNYIISELRSKALILTDYGLKQLGEASIHFGEEFGNQVNMKKLTKTLDILWHVVDGTYLKHPASKLYACGMKEWRGFFQEVGISDFVQVVQVEKSIAKFYAVSRCEKYDTNLLSPGLAVIDWESPELVDLLSLLHKSNCREGCKYLLEVVDRLWDNCYHDKTTVNYNSGTHGVIKSSESSFMRAVCVSQWIVSSMDNKLHLAKDLYHDCDDVRSILGMNAPYAVPKVTSVKLLNDIGFKTKVSLDDALEILETWVHCGDSFKSSISQVTRFYKFLWNEMADSKQKITEKLHALPFVFVPNQNGSRQNDLISGIFLSHNDVYWNDSAGVLDEIKEISSQISGVVESLRRKTLCNIYPGLHDFFVNGCGVPETPSFQEYLKILGQFAHYVSPSCAAKAVFKIFLKWSDDLKSGKSAEDVVHFKEKLSEVDYTVLPTESDKWISLHSSFGLVCWCDDEKLKKRFKKKDIHFIYFGENTDEEKELIHTKVSVLMQSLGIPSISEVVQREAKYEGLQDNSVTVSLVNWSLPYAQRYIFTLHHEKYTQTKKTVYSQVKRLQVFVVEKLCYKNVIPQYDIFSKKEYKCSSLLQDKALYTTPCLDSHSLFMELSGLFFNGVPDLHLANFLHLIKTMAESGLSEGQMESFIVNSQKVQKIPDGEKIWSLKSALKAKKKAGISLSWLPSSSKRRHGSSELHVDDSKQELASGHVSSSEEDVAESFKEQIPIQTADTNLVAGYDNTAGTSSLASHQPNPLYSMHMESGSTSGNQATFNLNPNLLHGWNNSFSADFSERDQLHTGTPWAAQAQQTGRKGEEIAYRYFAATYPKEAKVRWVNEQSETGLPYDLLIENEGGKLEYVEVKATVSSRKDYFNLTVREWQFANEKGESYIIAHVLLGNSNAILTQHRNPVKLCQEGNLRLLILMPNKRNEVNVSF
;
A
#
# COMPACT_ATOMS: atom_id res chain seq x y z
N MET A 1 108.09 24.70 -23.81
CA MET A 1 108.51 25.61 -24.92
C MET A 1 108.12 27.05 -24.57
N GLN A 2 109.07 27.99 -24.40
CA GLN A 2 108.75 29.36 -23.92
C GLN A 2 108.85 30.47 -24.99
N LEU A 3 109.43 30.21 -26.17
CA LEU A 3 109.76 31.23 -27.18
C LEU A 3 108.98 31.06 -28.51
N VAL A 4 107.82 30.39 -28.48
CA VAL A 4 106.97 30.19 -29.67
C VAL A 4 105.93 31.31 -29.73
N PRO A 5 106.01 32.27 -30.67
CA PRO A 5 105.08 33.38 -30.74
C PRO A 5 103.69 32.94 -31.19
N LEU A 6 102.65 33.51 -30.58
CA LEU A 6 101.25 33.24 -30.88
C LEU A 6 100.64 34.25 -31.85
N VAL A 7 99.45 33.91 -32.36
CA VAL A 7 98.72 34.73 -33.34
C VAL A 7 98.19 35.99 -32.67
N GLY A 8 98.89 37.11 -32.88
CA GLY A 8 98.59 38.40 -32.26
C GLY A 8 99.79 39.03 -31.55
N GLU A 9 100.81 38.24 -31.19
CA GLU A 9 102.02 38.70 -30.49
C GLU A 9 103.08 39.30 -31.43
N VAL A 10 102.92 39.12 -32.75
CA VAL A 10 103.81 39.65 -33.79
C VAL A 10 103.00 40.49 -34.78
N HIS A 11 103.49 41.67 -35.09
CA HIS A 11 102.81 42.67 -35.93
C HIS A 11 103.56 42.95 -37.25
N GLY A 12 102.93 43.69 -38.16
CA GLY A 12 103.53 44.11 -39.43
C GLY A 12 103.82 42.95 -40.38
N PHE A 13 104.93 43.04 -41.12
CA PHE A 13 105.34 42.07 -42.15
C PHE A 13 105.40 40.62 -41.63
N PHE A 14 105.79 40.42 -40.36
CA PHE A 14 105.91 39.09 -39.76
C PHE A 14 104.62 38.58 -39.09
N SER A 15 103.48 39.28 -39.21
CA SER A 15 102.21 38.87 -38.58
C SER A 15 101.65 37.52 -39.06
N SER A 16 102.07 37.05 -40.25
CA SER A 16 101.79 35.69 -40.75
C SER A 16 102.70 34.62 -40.15
N LEU A 17 103.89 34.98 -39.66
CA LEU A 17 104.92 34.05 -39.21
C LEU A 17 104.48 33.18 -38.01
N PRO A 18 103.81 33.69 -36.96
CA PRO A 18 103.23 32.85 -35.91
C PRO A 18 102.29 31.77 -36.45
N ARG A 19 101.44 32.10 -37.42
CA ARG A 19 100.53 31.12 -38.06
C ARG A 19 101.31 30.05 -38.81
N SER A 20 102.36 30.42 -39.53
CA SER A 20 103.24 29.47 -40.24
C SER A 20 104.04 28.57 -39.30
N ILE A 21 104.59 29.12 -38.20
CA ILE A 21 105.31 28.36 -37.17
C ILE A 21 104.38 27.34 -36.51
N ILE A 22 103.23 27.79 -36.00
CA ILE A 22 102.22 26.93 -35.35
C ILE A 22 101.69 25.88 -36.34
N SER A 23 101.42 26.25 -37.59
CA SER A 23 100.98 25.31 -38.63
C SER A 23 102.03 24.24 -38.95
N ARG A 24 103.33 24.55 -38.85
CA ARG A 24 104.40 23.56 -39.01
C ARG A 24 104.55 22.68 -37.77
N LEU A 25 104.58 23.26 -36.57
CA LEU A 25 104.70 22.52 -35.31
C LEU A 25 103.55 21.51 -35.14
N ARG A 26 102.32 21.87 -35.50
CA ARG A 26 101.14 20.96 -35.58
C ARG A 26 101.40 19.67 -36.38
N THR A 27 102.29 19.72 -37.38
CA THR A 27 102.60 18.61 -38.31
C THR A 27 103.93 17.92 -38.07
N THR A 28 104.75 18.43 -37.14
CA THR A 28 106.11 17.92 -36.88
C THR A 28 106.12 17.14 -35.58
N ASN A 29 106.81 16.00 -35.54
CA ASN A 29 107.03 15.28 -34.29
C ASN A 29 107.97 16.10 -33.39
N CYS A 30 107.42 16.74 -32.36
CA CYS A 30 108.13 17.74 -31.55
C CYS A 30 107.76 17.75 -30.06
N LEU A 31 107.04 16.71 -29.58
CA LEU A 31 106.77 16.43 -28.17
C LEU A 31 107.09 14.96 -27.88
N LEU A 32 107.42 14.64 -26.63
CA LEU A 32 107.68 13.27 -26.16
C LEU A 32 106.45 12.69 -25.44
N LEU A 33 106.38 11.37 -25.40
CA LEU A 33 105.42 10.61 -24.59
C LEU A 33 106.05 10.19 -23.25
N ASP A 34 105.23 10.10 -22.20
CA ASP A 34 105.66 9.73 -20.84
C ASP A 34 105.95 8.23 -20.70
N GLY A 35 107.22 7.82 -20.62
CA GLY A 35 107.62 6.43 -20.38
C GLY A 35 109.03 6.08 -20.86
N ASP A 36 109.43 4.82 -20.73
CA ASP A 36 110.79 4.33 -21.00
C ASP A 36 111.24 4.35 -22.49
N GLY A 37 110.45 4.96 -23.39
CA GLY A 37 110.74 5.05 -24.82
C GLY A 37 110.67 6.49 -25.33
N GLU A 38 111.77 6.99 -25.89
CA GLU A 38 111.93 8.36 -26.43
C GLU A 38 111.11 8.62 -27.72
N GLN A 39 109.80 8.34 -27.70
CA GLN A 39 108.94 8.44 -28.87
C GLN A 39 108.49 9.88 -29.14
N TRP A 40 109.15 10.54 -30.09
CA TRP A 40 108.73 11.84 -30.60
C TRP A 40 107.45 11.74 -31.44
N VAL A 41 106.44 12.54 -31.09
CA VAL A 41 105.10 12.57 -31.71
C VAL A 41 104.65 14.01 -32.02
N PRO A 42 103.71 14.21 -32.96
CA PRO A 42 103.18 15.54 -33.26
C PRO A 42 102.20 16.01 -32.16
N PRO A 43 101.98 17.34 -31.99
CA PRO A 43 101.17 17.86 -30.90
C PRO A 43 99.72 17.34 -30.82
N CYS A 44 99.11 17.00 -31.95
CA CYS A 44 97.77 16.39 -32.00
C CYS A 44 97.72 14.91 -31.56
N LYS A 45 98.83 14.34 -31.07
CA LYS A 45 98.92 12.97 -30.53
C LYS A 45 99.31 12.90 -29.06
N VAL A 46 99.34 14.02 -28.34
CA VAL A 46 99.61 14.02 -26.89
C VAL A 46 98.40 14.50 -26.09
N LEU A 47 98.26 13.94 -24.90
CA LEU A 47 97.28 14.31 -23.89
C LEU A 47 97.98 15.05 -22.75
N ARG A 48 97.60 16.32 -22.51
CA ARG A 48 98.20 17.22 -21.49
C ARG A 48 97.33 17.27 -20.22
N ASN A 49 97.91 17.73 -19.10
CA ASN A 49 97.22 17.94 -17.81
C ASN A 49 96.58 16.67 -17.20
N TRP A 50 97.20 15.50 -17.42
CA TRP A 50 96.83 14.23 -16.81
C TRP A 50 97.48 14.05 -15.42
N ASN A 51 97.13 12.97 -14.70
CA ASN A 51 97.69 12.62 -13.38
C ASN A 51 97.78 11.09 -13.20
N GLU A 52 98.50 10.63 -12.17
CA GLU A 52 98.79 9.20 -11.97
C GLU A 52 97.55 8.31 -11.84
N LYS A 53 96.46 8.77 -11.23
CA LYS A 53 95.20 8.00 -11.16
C LYS A 53 94.64 7.74 -12.56
N ILE A 54 94.73 8.75 -13.43
CA ILE A 54 94.25 8.69 -14.80
C ILE A 54 95.10 7.71 -15.62
N ARG A 55 96.42 7.63 -15.42
CA ARG A 55 97.27 6.65 -16.11
C ARG A 55 97.02 5.20 -15.67
N VAL A 56 96.54 4.98 -14.45
CA VAL A 56 96.05 3.67 -13.98
C VAL A 56 94.67 3.33 -14.58
N LEU A 57 93.76 4.30 -14.69
CA LEU A 57 92.43 4.12 -15.27
C LEU A 57 92.46 3.95 -16.80
N LEU A 58 93.25 4.79 -17.47
CA LEU A 58 93.50 4.84 -18.90
C LEU A 58 94.95 4.46 -19.13
N ASN A 59 95.25 3.16 -19.21
CA ASN A 59 96.61 2.74 -19.55
C ASN A 59 96.99 3.20 -20.97
N ASP A 60 98.31 3.31 -21.22
CA ASP A 60 98.85 3.85 -22.47
C ASP A 60 98.31 3.13 -23.72
N GLY A 61 98.04 1.82 -23.61
CA GLY A 61 97.44 1.00 -24.66
C GLY A 61 96.00 1.39 -25.00
N LEU A 62 95.15 1.62 -24.00
CA LEU A 62 93.76 2.06 -24.21
C LEU A 62 93.72 3.45 -24.86
N LEU A 63 94.56 4.37 -24.40
CA LEU A 63 94.62 5.73 -24.93
C LEU A 63 95.10 5.73 -26.41
N GLN A 64 96.09 4.88 -26.72
CA GLN A 64 96.61 4.72 -28.08
C GLN A 64 95.66 3.95 -29.01
N GLU A 65 94.97 2.91 -28.53
CA GLU A 65 94.04 2.11 -29.35
C GLU A 65 92.74 2.88 -29.66
N HIS A 66 92.19 3.62 -28.68
CA HIS A 66 90.87 4.22 -28.82
C HIS A 66 90.88 5.69 -29.27
N LEU A 67 91.93 6.46 -29.00
CA LEU A 67 92.06 7.87 -29.43
C LEU A 67 93.32 8.17 -30.28
N ALA A 68 94.25 7.22 -30.43
CA ALA A 68 95.57 7.44 -31.05
C ALA A 68 96.42 8.54 -30.40
N LEU A 69 96.15 8.82 -29.12
CA LEU A 69 96.93 9.71 -28.24
C LEU A 69 97.90 8.90 -27.37
N GLY A 70 98.87 9.58 -26.78
CA GLY A 70 99.62 9.10 -25.61
C GLY A 70 99.74 10.22 -24.56
N PHE A 71 100.15 9.90 -23.34
CA PHE A 71 100.38 10.90 -22.30
C PHE A 71 101.59 11.78 -22.63
N LEU A 72 101.44 13.10 -22.53
CA LEU A 72 102.57 14.04 -22.63
C LEU A 72 103.52 13.83 -21.44
N ASP A 73 104.82 13.73 -21.71
CA ASP A 73 105.89 13.70 -20.71
C ASP A 73 105.71 14.82 -19.65
N LYS A 74 105.79 14.45 -18.36
CA LYS A 74 105.50 15.33 -17.22
C LYS A 74 106.37 16.58 -17.14
N ASP A 75 107.62 16.54 -17.63
CA ASP A 75 108.54 17.68 -17.57
C ASP A 75 108.27 18.69 -18.71
N ILE A 76 107.43 18.36 -19.70
CA ILE A 76 107.10 19.25 -20.81
C ILE A 76 106.01 20.27 -20.44
N VAL A 77 106.44 21.33 -19.75
CA VAL A 77 105.57 22.47 -19.44
C VAL A 77 105.30 23.35 -20.69
N LEU A 78 104.01 23.56 -20.97
CA LEU A 78 103.46 24.43 -22.02
C LEU A 78 102.38 25.35 -21.42
N SER A 79 102.20 26.54 -21.99
CA SER A 79 101.10 27.46 -21.63
C SER A 79 99.81 27.10 -22.35
N ASP A 80 98.64 27.39 -21.77
CA ASP A 80 97.34 26.98 -22.34
C ASP A 80 97.04 27.65 -23.69
N SER A 81 97.55 28.86 -23.90
CA SER A 81 97.46 29.55 -25.19
C SER A 81 98.33 28.89 -26.26
N LEU A 82 99.49 28.33 -25.89
CA LEU A 82 100.32 27.54 -26.79
C LEU A 82 99.75 26.12 -27.00
N SER A 83 99.19 25.47 -25.97
CA SER A 83 98.52 24.17 -26.05
C SER A 83 97.41 24.20 -27.12
N ARG A 84 96.47 25.14 -26.97
CA ARG A 84 95.37 25.37 -27.92
C ARG A 84 95.85 25.81 -29.31
N ALA A 85 96.93 26.60 -29.37
CA ALA A 85 97.53 26.97 -30.66
C ALA A 85 98.13 25.74 -31.37
N LEU A 86 98.83 24.85 -30.66
CA LEU A 86 99.40 23.62 -31.21
C LEU A 86 98.36 22.51 -31.47
N GLY A 87 97.14 22.63 -30.95
CA GLY A 87 96.10 21.60 -31.11
C GLY A 87 96.39 20.34 -30.29
N ILE A 88 97.03 20.51 -29.13
CA ILE A 88 97.15 19.48 -28.10
C ILE A 88 95.78 19.31 -27.43
N GLU A 89 95.40 18.07 -27.10
CA GLU A 89 94.22 17.85 -26.27
C GLU A 89 94.62 17.91 -24.78
N ASP A 90 93.99 18.81 -24.04
CA ASP A 90 94.05 18.83 -22.59
C ASP A 90 93.04 17.80 -22.03
N TYR A 91 93.43 17.04 -21.01
CA TYR A 91 92.59 16.01 -20.41
C TYR A 91 91.31 16.60 -19.76
N GLY A 92 90.18 15.91 -19.97
CA GLY A 92 88.93 16.24 -19.31
C GLY A 92 87.76 15.32 -19.69
N PRO A 93 86.52 15.68 -19.32
CA PRO A 93 85.32 14.85 -19.54
C PRO A 93 85.12 14.39 -20.99
N LYS A 94 85.50 15.22 -21.97
CA LYS A 94 85.44 14.89 -23.41
C LYS A 94 86.23 13.62 -23.74
N THR A 95 87.48 13.53 -23.28
CA THR A 95 88.39 12.40 -23.52
C THR A 95 87.80 11.09 -22.99
N LEU A 96 87.22 11.13 -21.78
CA LEU A 96 86.55 9.98 -21.16
C LEU A 96 85.30 9.55 -21.95
N VAL A 97 84.41 10.49 -22.30
CA VAL A 97 83.19 10.16 -23.07
C VAL A 97 83.53 9.55 -24.44
N GLN A 98 84.58 10.01 -25.11
CA GLN A 98 85.04 9.43 -26.39
C GLN A 98 85.61 8.01 -26.22
N ILE A 99 86.39 7.74 -25.17
CA ILE A 99 86.90 6.38 -24.88
C ILE A 99 85.74 5.43 -24.54
N LEU A 100 84.79 5.87 -23.71
CA LEU A 100 83.62 5.07 -23.34
C LEU A 100 82.72 4.74 -24.54
N SER A 101 82.50 5.70 -25.44
CA SER A 101 81.82 5.48 -26.73
C SER A 101 82.57 4.45 -27.57
N SER A 102 83.88 4.64 -27.76
CA SER A 102 84.73 3.77 -28.57
C SER A 102 84.81 2.33 -28.03
N LEU A 103 84.77 2.15 -26.70
CA LEU A 103 84.64 0.84 -26.04
C LEU A 103 83.25 0.23 -26.22
N SER A 104 82.16 1.01 -26.12
CA SER A 104 80.78 0.52 -26.26
C SER A 104 80.45 -0.01 -27.66
N HIS A 105 81.14 0.50 -28.70
CA HIS A 105 80.96 0.04 -30.08
C HIS A 105 81.75 -1.24 -30.41
N LYS A 106 82.69 -1.67 -29.56
CA LYS A 106 83.35 -2.99 -29.67
C LYS A 106 82.60 -4.00 -28.81
N LYS A 107 82.12 -5.07 -29.44
CA LYS A 107 81.34 -6.11 -28.75
C LYS A 107 82.16 -6.74 -27.61
N ASP A 108 81.51 -6.97 -26.47
CA ASP A 108 82.04 -7.63 -25.27
C ASP A 108 83.22 -6.91 -24.56
N CYS A 109 83.78 -5.83 -25.13
CA CYS A 109 84.90 -5.08 -24.54
C CYS A 109 84.58 -4.43 -23.18
N LEU A 110 83.43 -3.77 -23.02
CA LEU A 110 83.02 -3.20 -21.72
C LEU A 110 82.89 -4.27 -20.63
N GLN A 111 82.47 -5.49 -20.98
CA GLN A 111 82.37 -6.60 -20.04
C GLN A 111 83.75 -7.09 -19.60
N SER A 112 84.75 -7.08 -20.50
CA SER A 112 86.13 -7.48 -20.19
C SER A 112 86.88 -6.54 -19.23
N MET A 113 86.50 -5.26 -19.15
CA MET A 113 87.09 -4.32 -18.18
C MET A 113 86.59 -4.54 -16.74
N GLY A 114 85.42 -5.14 -16.57
CA GLY A 114 84.80 -5.39 -15.28
C GLY A 114 84.21 -4.16 -14.59
N PHE A 115 83.36 -4.41 -13.61
CA PHE A 115 82.57 -3.37 -12.93
C PHE A 115 83.43 -2.38 -12.10
N ALA A 116 84.53 -2.83 -11.49
CA ALA A 116 85.40 -1.96 -10.70
C ALA A 116 86.09 -0.87 -11.56
N TRP A 117 86.49 -1.20 -12.79
CA TRP A 117 87.05 -0.23 -13.74
C TRP A 117 85.98 0.78 -14.17
N LEU A 118 84.82 0.31 -14.62
CA LEU A 118 83.73 1.17 -15.09
C LEU A 118 83.20 2.07 -13.97
N SER A 119 83.14 1.57 -12.73
CA SER A 119 82.78 2.36 -11.55
C SER A 119 83.78 3.49 -11.32
N SER A 120 85.07 3.17 -11.26
CA SER A 120 86.16 4.16 -11.09
C SER A 120 86.14 5.20 -12.22
N PHE A 121 85.81 4.79 -13.44
CA PHE A 121 85.70 5.64 -14.61
C PHE A 121 84.59 6.70 -14.48
N LEU A 122 83.41 6.30 -14.00
CA LEU A 122 82.29 7.22 -13.77
C LEU A 122 82.54 8.15 -12.58
N THR A 123 83.20 7.67 -11.51
CA THR A 123 83.57 8.50 -10.36
C THR A 123 84.59 9.58 -10.74
N GLU A 124 85.64 9.27 -11.51
CA GLU A 124 86.58 10.30 -12.02
C GLU A 124 85.89 11.27 -12.99
N LEU A 125 84.99 10.78 -13.87
CA LEU A 125 84.17 11.64 -14.75
C LEU A 125 83.30 12.63 -13.95
N TYR A 126 82.75 12.22 -12.80
CA TYR A 126 81.99 13.07 -11.88
C TYR A 126 82.87 14.11 -11.18
N ILE A 127 84.04 13.70 -10.66
CA ILE A 127 85.00 14.59 -10.00
C ILE A 127 85.44 15.73 -10.94
N LEU A 128 85.75 15.40 -12.20
CA LEU A 128 86.12 16.38 -13.24
C LEU A 128 84.96 17.30 -13.63
N SER A 129 83.73 16.80 -13.54
CA SER A 129 82.51 17.58 -13.79
C SER A 129 82.19 18.57 -12.66
N ARG A 130 82.78 18.39 -11.48
CA ARG A 130 82.69 19.31 -10.33
C ARG A 130 83.82 20.33 -10.31
N SER A 131 85.04 19.94 -10.68
CA SER A 131 86.23 20.81 -10.59
C SER A 131 86.31 21.90 -11.67
N SER A 132 85.54 21.79 -12.75
CA SER A 132 85.46 22.80 -13.81
C SER A 132 84.58 24.03 -13.48
N GLY A 133 83.77 23.96 -12.41
CA GLY A 133 82.77 24.98 -12.08
C GLY A 133 83.26 26.08 -11.14
N HIS A 134 83.60 27.26 -11.67
CA HIS A 134 83.88 28.46 -10.87
C HIS A 134 82.60 29.11 -10.30
N GLY A 135 82.02 28.46 -9.29
CA GLY A 135 81.01 29.04 -8.39
C GLY A 135 79.54 28.79 -8.77
N ASN A 136 78.79 28.27 -7.79
CA ASN A 136 77.32 28.15 -7.73
C ASN A 136 76.56 27.60 -8.97
N VAL A 137 76.24 26.31 -8.87
CA VAL A 137 74.98 25.70 -9.38
C VAL A 137 74.79 25.73 -10.91
N GLU A 138 75.77 25.21 -11.64
CA GLU A 138 75.53 24.25 -12.72
C GLU A 138 76.76 23.34 -12.85
N LEU A 139 76.57 22.07 -13.24
CA LEU A 139 77.70 21.15 -13.47
C LEU A 139 78.38 21.55 -14.79
N GLY A 140 79.70 21.69 -14.78
CA GLY A 140 80.46 22.23 -15.91
C GLY A 140 80.66 21.25 -17.07
N ILE A 141 79.65 20.42 -17.35
CA ILE A 141 79.60 19.49 -18.49
C ILE A 141 78.84 20.18 -19.62
N ASP A 142 79.46 20.28 -20.80
CA ASP A 142 78.76 20.73 -22.00
C ASP A 142 77.52 19.83 -22.24
N LYS A 143 76.36 20.45 -22.47
CA LYS A 143 75.11 19.75 -22.74
C LYS A 143 75.24 18.74 -23.88
N THR A 144 76.05 19.03 -24.89
CA THR A 144 76.34 18.12 -26.00
C THR A 144 77.09 16.86 -25.58
N LEU A 145 77.94 16.93 -24.54
CA LEU A 145 78.60 15.75 -23.96
C LEU A 145 77.63 14.91 -23.14
N MET A 146 76.69 15.52 -22.41
CA MET A 146 75.64 14.79 -21.69
C MET A 146 74.66 14.09 -22.64
N ASP A 147 74.21 14.79 -23.70
CA ASP A 147 73.35 14.21 -24.73
C ASP A 147 74.07 13.15 -25.58
N SER A 148 75.41 13.18 -25.63
CA SER A 148 76.22 12.09 -26.19
C SER A 148 76.31 10.90 -25.23
N LEU A 149 76.62 11.14 -23.95
CA LEU A 149 76.77 10.12 -22.93
C LEU A 149 75.49 9.29 -22.74
N ARG A 150 74.31 9.92 -22.79
CA ARG A 150 73.00 9.26 -22.73
C ARG A 150 72.75 8.21 -23.81
N LYS A 151 73.43 8.33 -24.96
CA LYS A 151 73.30 7.44 -26.12
C LYS A 151 74.32 6.30 -26.14
N ILE A 152 75.30 6.32 -25.24
CA ILE A 152 76.31 5.26 -25.12
C ILE A 152 75.69 4.09 -24.33
N PRO A 153 75.70 2.85 -24.85
CA PRO A 153 75.21 1.69 -24.11
C PRO A 153 76.27 1.16 -23.14
N PHE A 154 76.44 1.85 -22.00
CA PHE A 154 77.42 1.49 -20.96
C PHE A 154 76.81 1.14 -19.60
N ILE A 155 75.48 1.26 -19.41
CA ILE A 155 74.85 1.04 -18.11
C ILE A 155 74.58 -0.46 -17.95
N PRO A 156 75.21 -1.18 -17.00
CA PRO A 156 74.97 -2.61 -16.80
C PRO A 156 73.61 -2.84 -16.13
N LEU A 157 72.81 -3.72 -16.72
CA LEU A 157 71.53 -4.17 -16.18
C LEU A 157 71.66 -5.52 -15.48
N SER A 158 70.77 -5.75 -14.51
CA SER A 158 70.60 -7.01 -13.77
C SER A 158 70.35 -8.26 -14.64
N ASN A 159 70.01 -8.09 -15.92
CA ASN A 159 69.89 -9.17 -16.90
C ASN A 159 71.20 -9.47 -17.67
N GLY A 160 72.33 -8.90 -17.24
CA GLY A 160 73.66 -9.11 -17.81
C GLY A 160 73.96 -8.34 -19.11
N LYS A 161 73.05 -7.46 -19.56
CA LYS A 161 73.24 -6.62 -20.76
C LYS A 161 73.60 -5.19 -20.39
N PHE A 162 74.24 -4.48 -21.31
CA PHE A 162 74.42 -3.02 -21.23
C PHE A 162 73.32 -2.30 -22.02
N THR A 163 72.84 -1.17 -21.51
CA THR A 163 71.81 -0.30 -22.13
C THR A 163 72.27 1.15 -22.21
N SER A 164 71.72 1.90 -23.15
CA SER A 164 71.72 3.38 -23.14
C SER A 164 70.50 3.94 -22.39
N LEU A 165 70.44 5.25 -22.19
CA LEU A 165 69.21 5.96 -21.75
C LEU A 165 68.33 6.43 -22.92
N ASP A 166 68.86 6.47 -24.15
CA ASP A 166 68.09 6.81 -25.36
C ASP A 166 67.01 5.73 -25.66
N GLU A 167 67.29 4.48 -25.26
CA GLU A 167 66.32 3.38 -25.22
C GLU A 167 65.23 3.56 -24.12
N GLY A 168 65.30 4.62 -23.31
CA GLY A 168 64.32 5.02 -22.29
C GLY A 168 64.77 4.77 -20.83
N ALA A 169 63.82 4.85 -19.90
CA ALA A 169 64.08 4.84 -18.46
C ALA A 169 64.85 3.58 -17.97
N VAL A 170 65.77 3.82 -17.03
CA VAL A 170 66.60 2.85 -16.30
C VAL A 170 66.62 3.26 -14.83
N TRP A 171 66.63 2.28 -13.92
CA TRP A 171 66.38 2.48 -12.49
C TRP A 171 67.52 1.99 -11.59
N LEU A 172 67.92 2.81 -10.63
CA LEU A 172 68.80 2.44 -9.51
C LEU A 172 68.00 1.78 -8.40
N HIS A 173 68.39 0.57 -7.97
CA HIS A 173 67.86 -0.08 -6.78
C HIS A 173 68.05 0.83 -5.55
N HIS A 174 67.05 0.92 -4.69
CA HIS A 174 67.07 1.83 -3.54
C HIS A 174 67.31 1.03 -2.25
N GLU A 175 68.48 1.21 -1.61
CA GLU A 175 68.71 0.68 -0.26
C GLU A 175 67.85 1.44 0.77
N THR A 176 66.62 0.98 0.99
CA THR A 176 65.96 1.15 2.29
C THR A 176 66.45 0.05 3.22
N SER A 177 67.16 0.42 4.28
CA SER A 177 67.70 -0.50 5.28
C SER A 177 66.58 -1.14 6.12
N GLY A 178 65.99 -2.23 5.63
CA GLY A 178 64.92 -2.99 6.26
C GLY A 178 64.77 -4.38 5.61
N SER A 179 64.32 -5.37 6.38
CA SER A 179 64.33 -6.79 5.96
C SER A 179 63.23 -7.17 4.95
N ASP A 180 62.25 -6.29 4.73
CA ASP A 180 60.94 -6.64 4.14
C ASP A 180 60.92 -6.56 2.60
N VAL A 181 62.07 -6.26 1.97
CA VAL A 181 62.15 -5.95 0.54
C VAL A 181 61.99 -7.18 -0.35
N GLY A 182 62.40 -8.37 0.11
CA GLY A 182 62.34 -9.60 -0.69
C GLY A 182 60.93 -9.97 -1.14
N ASP A 183 59.99 -10.01 -0.19
CA ASP A 183 58.58 -10.33 -0.38
C ASP A 183 57.89 -9.42 -1.42
N VAL A 184 58.35 -8.18 -1.57
CA VAL A 184 57.83 -7.22 -2.56
C VAL A 184 58.23 -7.59 -3.99
N PHE A 185 59.45 -8.11 -4.19
CA PHE A 185 59.91 -8.57 -5.50
C PHE A 185 59.25 -9.90 -5.90
N GLU A 186 59.03 -10.82 -4.96
CA GLU A 186 58.28 -12.06 -5.21
C GLU A 186 56.81 -11.81 -5.58
N ALA A 187 56.23 -10.67 -5.15
CA ALA A 187 54.85 -10.31 -5.43
C ALA A 187 54.57 -9.88 -6.88
N PHE A 188 55.57 -9.34 -7.59
CA PHE A 188 55.40 -8.72 -8.92
C PHE A 188 56.52 -9.12 -9.92
N PRO A 189 56.72 -10.42 -10.18
CA PRO A 189 57.88 -10.90 -10.95
C PRO A 189 57.85 -10.48 -12.42
N MET A 190 56.67 -10.25 -13.02
CA MET A 190 56.57 -9.84 -14.43
C MET A 190 56.89 -8.36 -14.58
N LEU A 191 56.41 -7.50 -13.66
CA LEU A 191 56.78 -6.09 -13.60
C LEU A 191 58.29 -5.92 -13.40
N TYR A 192 58.86 -6.53 -12.35
CA TYR A 192 60.29 -6.36 -12.05
C TYR A 192 61.21 -7.03 -13.09
N GLY A 193 60.77 -8.09 -13.76
CA GLY A 193 61.47 -8.68 -14.90
C GLY A 193 61.47 -7.81 -16.17
N ASN A 194 60.51 -6.88 -16.31
CA ASN A 194 60.44 -5.91 -17.42
C ASN A 194 61.17 -4.59 -17.10
N LEU A 195 61.31 -4.24 -15.82
CA LEU A 195 62.00 -3.02 -15.39
C LEU A 195 63.52 -3.14 -15.60
N ARG A 196 64.09 -2.23 -16.41
CA ARG A 196 65.54 -2.05 -16.56
C ARG A 196 66.15 -1.53 -15.26
N THR A 197 66.56 -2.45 -14.40
CA THR A 197 67.27 -2.17 -13.15
C THR A 197 68.78 -2.29 -13.35
N VAL A 198 69.55 -1.34 -12.81
CA VAL A 198 71.03 -1.40 -12.80
C VAL A 198 71.49 -2.62 -11.99
N ASP A 199 72.55 -3.29 -12.45
CA ASP A 199 73.11 -4.45 -11.75
C ASP A 199 73.62 -4.06 -10.35
N HIS A 200 73.18 -4.78 -9.30
CA HIS A 200 73.54 -4.46 -7.92
C HIS A 200 75.04 -4.69 -7.64
N SER A 201 75.67 -5.61 -8.36
CA SER A 201 77.11 -5.90 -8.28
C SER A 201 77.95 -4.76 -8.85
N PHE A 202 77.40 -3.95 -9.77
CA PHE A 202 78.07 -2.76 -10.29
C PHE A 202 78.18 -1.66 -9.22
N LEU A 203 77.13 -1.46 -8.42
CA LEU A 203 77.14 -0.50 -7.30
C LEU A 203 78.10 -0.95 -6.19
N LEU A 204 78.12 -2.26 -5.89
CA LEU A 204 79.00 -2.87 -4.88
C LEU A 204 80.49 -2.93 -5.31
N ALA A 205 80.82 -2.73 -6.59
CA ALA A 205 82.19 -2.81 -7.11
C ALA A 205 83.14 -1.69 -6.63
N THR A 206 82.65 -0.76 -5.82
CA THR A 206 83.39 0.39 -5.24
C THR A 206 84.20 0.05 -3.97
N SER A 207 83.95 -1.10 -3.33
CA SER A 207 84.24 -1.23 -1.89
C SER A 207 85.67 -1.69 -1.52
N VAL A 208 86.61 -0.74 -1.38
CA VAL A 208 87.61 -0.78 -0.28
C VAL A 208 87.89 0.64 0.24
N GLY A 209 87.40 0.97 1.43
CA GLY A 209 87.93 2.08 2.26
C GLY A 209 87.06 3.34 2.38
N GLU A 210 86.67 3.98 1.28
CA GLU A 210 86.12 5.35 1.31
C GLU A 210 84.64 5.44 0.88
N LYS A 211 83.75 5.80 1.81
CA LYS A 211 82.29 5.91 1.54
C LYS A 211 81.93 6.92 0.44
N SER A 212 82.71 7.98 0.29
CA SER A 212 82.50 9.04 -0.69
C SER A 212 82.47 8.55 -2.14
N THR A 213 83.23 7.51 -2.48
CA THR A 213 83.35 7.04 -3.89
C THR A 213 82.07 6.37 -4.40
N ALA A 214 81.31 5.73 -3.51
CA ALA A 214 80.00 5.15 -3.82
C ALA A 214 78.91 6.22 -3.94
N ASP A 215 78.91 7.22 -3.04
CA ASP A 215 78.04 8.38 -3.16
C ASP A 215 78.30 9.14 -4.47
N ASP A 216 79.56 9.36 -4.84
CA ASP A 216 79.97 10.01 -6.10
C ASP A 216 79.51 9.23 -7.34
N LEU A 217 79.59 7.89 -7.32
CA LEU A 217 79.03 7.03 -8.39
C LEU A 217 77.52 7.20 -8.51
N ILE A 218 76.78 7.10 -7.39
CA ILE A 218 75.32 7.23 -7.38
C ILE A 218 74.88 8.64 -7.82
N ASN A 219 75.63 9.68 -7.42
CA ASN A 219 75.43 11.05 -7.88
C ASN A 219 75.67 11.16 -9.39
N MET A 220 76.72 10.53 -9.95
CA MET A 220 76.99 10.54 -11.39
C MET A 220 75.87 9.87 -12.19
N LEU A 221 75.44 8.68 -11.75
CA LEU A 221 74.34 7.94 -12.39
C LEU A 221 73.03 8.75 -12.35
N SER A 222 72.77 9.46 -11.26
CA SER A 222 71.65 10.40 -11.14
C SER A 222 71.77 11.60 -12.09
N VAL A 223 72.98 12.19 -12.24
CA VAL A 223 73.27 13.30 -13.17
C VAL A 223 73.12 12.88 -14.63
N ILE A 224 73.52 11.67 -14.98
CA ILE A 224 73.34 11.08 -16.32
C ILE A 224 71.84 10.99 -16.67
N GLY A 225 70.98 10.75 -15.67
CA GLY A 225 69.52 10.72 -15.79
C GLY A 225 68.88 9.39 -15.38
N ILE A 226 69.64 8.49 -14.74
CA ILE A 226 69.14 7.23 -14.22
C ILE A 226 68.34 7.53 -12.94
N GLN A 227 67.10 7.06 -12.87
CA GLN A 227 66.17 7.44 -11.80
C GLN A 227 66.29 6.49 -10.60
N LYS A 228 66.05 6.99 -9.38
CA LYS A 228 65.92 6.13 -8.19
C LYS A 228 64.61 5.34 -8.28
N LEU A 229 64.65 4.04 -8.00
CA LEU A 229 63.49 3.14 -8.07
C LEU A 229 62.42 3.56 -7.04
N SER A 230 61.42 4.32 -7.50
CA SER A 230 60.26 4.76 -6.72
C SER A 230 59.00 4.15 -7.29
N ALA A 231 58.16 3.53 -6.45
CA ALA A 231 56.91 2.92 -6.89
C ALA A 231 55.95 3.93 -7.56
N HIS A 232 55.96 5.20 -7.14
CA HIS A 232 55.17 6.25 -7.78
C HIS A 232 55.69 6.59 -9.19
N GLU A 233 57.01 6.65 -9.37
CA GLU A 233 57.62 6.96 -10.67
C GLU A 233 57.57 5.77 -11.63
N ILE A 234 57.63 4.52 -11.14
CA ILE A 234 57.35 3.32 -11.94
C ILE A 234 55.95 3.41 -12.56
N ILE A 235 54.94 3.84 -11.79
CA ILE A 235 53.58 4.01 -12.30
C ILE A 235 53.55 5.08 -13.40
N LYS A 236 54.15 6.24 -13.13
CA LYS A 236 54.09 7.43 -13.98
C LYS A 236 54.92 7.33 -15.27
N VAL A 237 56.08 6.69 -15.21
CA VAL A 237 57.10 6.67 -16.28
C VAL A 237 57.15 5.32 -17.02
N HIS A 238 56.69 4.22 -16.42
CA HIS A 238 56.69 2.90 -17.04
C HIS A 238 55.27 2.34 -17.27
N ILE A 239 54.42 2.27 -16.24
CA ILE A 239 53.12 1.57 -16.34
C ILE A 239 52.09 2.36 -17.17
N LEU A 240 51.87 3.65 -16.87
CA LEU A 240 50.88 4.44 -17.61
C LEU A 240 51.23 4.57 -19.12
N PRO A 241 52.49 4.86 -19.52
CA PRO A 241 52.88 4.86 -20.94
C PRO A 241 52.78 3.48 -21.62
N ALA A 242 52.94 2.37 -20.89
CA ALA A 242 52.79 1.03 -21.47
C ALA A 242 51.34 0.75 -21.91
N PHE A 243 50.34 1.36 -21.27
CA PHE A 243 48.94 1.30 -21.73
C PHE A 243 48.68 2.14 -23.00
N GLU A 244 49.46 3.20 -23.25
CA GLU A 244 49.34 4.01 -24.48
C GLU A 244 49.87 3.29 -25.72
N ALA A 245 50.90 2.44 -25.57
CA ALA A 245 51.63 1.84 -26.68
C ALA A 245 50.82 0.82 -27.53
N LYS A 246 49.60 0.47 -27.12
CA LYS A 246 48.64 -0.43 -27.82
C LYS A 246 49.21 -1.75 -28.37
N ASN A 247 50.29 -2.26 -27.79
CA ASN A 247 50.89 -3.54 -28.17
C ASN A 247 50.01 -4.73 -27.72
N ARG A 248 49.09 -5.17 -28.60
CA ARG A 248 48.21 -6.35 -28.38
C ARG A 248 48.96 -7.69 -28.21
N GLY A 249 50.28 -7.71 -28.35
CA GLY A 249 51.15 -8.87 -28.05
C GLY A 249 51.75 -8.89 -26.64
N THR A 250 51.32 -8.00 -25.74
CA THR A 250 51.87 -7.91 -24.38
C THR A 250 51.29 -9.02 -23.48
N PRO A 251 52.09 -9.74 -22.67
CA PRO A 251 51.59 -10.85 -21.84
C PRO A 251 50.51 -10.41 -20.84
N GLU A 252 49.44 -11.20 -20.72
CA GLU A 252 48.30 -10.90 -19.85
C GLU A 252 48.71 -10.75 -18.38
N GLY A 253 49.59 -11.63 -17.89
CA GLY A 253 50.14 -11.55 -16.53
C GLY A 253 50.90 -10.27 -16.23
N LEU A 254 51.52 -9.62 -17.23
CA LEU A 254 52.19 -8.32 -17.04
C LEU A 254 51.17 -7.18 -16.83
N MET A 255 50.05 -7.22 -17.55
CA MET A 255 48.95 -6.25 -17.37
C MET A 255 48.21 -6.47 -16.04
N VAL A 256 48.15 -7.71 -15.55
CA VAL A 256 47.71 -8.01 -14.18
C VAL A 256 48.69 -7.44 -13.15
N ASP A 257 49.99 -7.77 -13.24
CA ASP A 257 51.03 -7.22 -12.36
C ASP A 257 50.98 -5.69 -12.28
N TYR A 258 50.84 -5.01 -13.42
CA TYR A 258 50.72 -3.55 -13.51
C TYR A 258 49.53 -2.99 -12.72
N LEU A 259 48.33 -3.54 -12.91
CA LEU A 259 47.13 -3.06 -12.21
C LEU A 259 47.16 -3.41 -10.72
N CYS A 260 47.66 -4.60 -10.35
CA CYS A 260 47.92 -4.97 -8.95
C CYS A 260 48.90 -3.99 -8.29
N PHE A 261 50.01 -3.66 -8.95
CA PHE A 261 51.03 -2.76 -8.42
C PHE A 261 50.48 -1.33 -8.23
N VAL A 262 49.73 -0.81 -9.20
CA VAL A 262 49.07 0.50 -9.09
C VAL A 262 48.07 0.51 -7.94
N MET A 263 47.22 -0.52 -7.80
CA MET A 263 46.26 -0.63 -6.72
C MET A 263 46.95 -0.67 -5.34
N THR A 264 47.95 -1.54 -5.15
CA THR A 264 48.75 -1.62 -3.93
C THR A 264 49.40 -0.28 -3.59
N HIS A 265 50.04 0.38 -4.56
CA HIS A 265 50.72 1.66 -4.30
C HIS A 265 49.75 2.79 -3.98
N LEU A 266 48.60 2.87 -4.67
CA LEU A 266 47.51 3.82 -4.38
C LEU A 266 46.81 3.58 -3.03
N ARG A 267 47.17 2.53 -2.28
CA ARG A 267 46.75 2.27 -0.89
C ARG A 267 47.89 2.45 0.12
N SER A 268 49.13 2.66 -0.34
CA SER A 268 50.29 2.93 0.51
C SER A 268 50.27 4.34 1.12
N SER A 269 51.15 4.61 2.08
CA SER A 269 51.36 5.93 2.71
C SER A 269 52.05 6.96 1.81
N CYS A 270 52.09 6.76 0.49
CA CYS A 270 52.71 7.65 -0.47
C CYS A 270 52.03 9.04 -0.50
N HIS A 271 52.72 10.07 -0.04
CA HIS A 271 52.21 11.45 -0.07
C HIS A 271 51.91 11.97 -1.49
N VAL A 272 52.66 11.54 -2.51
CA VAL A 272 52.44 11.98 -3.91
C VAL A 272 51.16 11.35 -4.49
N CYS A 273 50.79 10.14 -4.04
CA CYS A 273 49.49 9.55 -4.39
C CYS A 273 48.30 10.37 -3.85
N GLN A 274 48.46 11.13 -2.77
CA GLN A 274 47.36 11.92 -2.20
C GLN A 274 46.92 13.08 -3.12
N SER A 275 47.85 13.65 -3.90
CA SER A 275 47.55 14.67 -4.91
C SER A 275 47.30 14.07 -6.30
N GLU A 276 48.07 13.06 -6.73
CA GLU A 276 48.01 12.54 -8.10
C GLU A 276 47.00 11.40 -8.33
N ARG A 277 46.31 10.87 -7.29
CA ARG A 277 45.32 9.78 -7.44
C ARG A 277 44.33 10.01 -8.56
N ASN A 278 43.71 11.19 -8.61
CA ASN A 278 42.66 11.50 -9.60
C ASN A 278 43.19 11.48 -11.03
N TYR A 279 44.44 11.91 -11.23
CA TYR A 279 45.12 11.82 -12.53
C TYR A 279 45.40 10.36 -12.91
N ILE A 280 46.01 9.58 -12.01
CA ILE A 280 46.33 8.16 -12.25
C ILE A 280 45.06 7.36 -12.56
N ILE A 281 43.98 7.56 -11.80
CA ILE A 281 42.69 6.90 -12.04
C ILE A 281 42.08 7.34 -13.39
N SER A 282 42.15 8.63 -13.75
CA SER A 282 41.66 9.13 -15.06
C SER A 282 42.41 8.52 -16.25
N GLU A 283 43.72 8.38 -16.13
CA GLU A 283 44.56 7.70 -17.12
C GLU A 283 44.18 6.22 -17.25
N LEU A 284 43.98 5.52 -16.12
CA LEU A 284 43.49 4.14 -16.15
C LEU A 284 42.10 4.02 -16.81
N ARG A 285 41.14 4.92 -16.51
CA ARG A 285 39.80 4.89 -17.13
C ARG A 285 39.84 4.89 -18.65
N SER A 286 40.78 5.64 -19.23
CA SER A 286 40.87 5.87 -20.67
C SER A 286 41.76 4.86 -21.41
N LYS A 287 42.79 4.31 -20.74
CA LYS A 287 43.87 3.55 -21.41
C LYS A 287 44.08 2.13 -20.86
N ALA A 288 43.65 1.80 -19.64
CA ALA A 288 43.99 0.52 -19.01
C ALA A 288 43.51 -0.70 -19.82
N LEU A 289 44.36 -1.71 -19.90
CA LEU A 289 44.03 -3.05 -20.39
C LEU A 289 43.67 -3.93 -19.20
N ILE A 290 42.39 -4.27 -19.08
CA ILE A 290 41.83 -5.06 -17.98
C ILE A 290 41.57 -6.48 -18.51
N LEU A 291 41.96 -7.50 -17.74
CA LEU A 291 41.72 -8.90 -18.08
C LEU A 291 40.26 -9.26 -17.81
N THR A 292 39.60 -9.79 -18.84
CA THR A 292 38.21 -10.25 -18.81
C THR A 292 38.10 -11.71 -19.23
N ASP A 293 36.92 -12.29 -19.08
CA ASP A 293 36.53 -13.59 -19.65
C ASP A 293 36.68 -13.70 -21.19
N TYR A 294 36.86 -12.57 -21.89
CA TYR A 294 37.21 -12.50 -23.32
C TYR A 294 38.62 -11.90 -23.56
N GLY A 295 39.55 -12.11 -22.63
CA GLY A 295 40.93 -11.62 -22.68
C GLY A 295 41.09 -10.14 -22.29
N LEU A 296 42.23 -9.53 -22.62
CA LEU A 296 42.49 -8.11 -22.35
C LEU A 296 41.57 -7.18 -23.15
N LYS A 297 40.90 -6.24 -22.47
CA LYS A 297 39.99 -5.22 -23.03
C LYS A 297 40.32 -3.83 -22.48
N GLN A 298 40.11 -2.79 -23.28
CA GLN A 298 40.06 -1.40 -22.80
C GLN A 298 38.60 -1.00 -22.56
N LEU A 299 38.34 -0.19 -21.54
CA LEU A 299 36.98 0.34 -21.25
C LEU A 299 36.39 1.18 -22.39
N GLY A 300 37.24 1.71 -23.29
CA GLY A 300 36.83 2.37 -24.53
C GLY A 300 36.59 1.44 -25.73
N GLU A 301 36.94 0.15 -25.64
CA GLU A 301 36.59 -0.88 -26.65
C GLU A 301 35.34 -1.67 -26.25
N ALA A 302 35.09 -1.89 -24.95
CA ALA A 302 33.89 -2.52 -24.41
C ALA A 302 33.65 -2.11 -22.95
N SER A 303 32.38 -2.05 -22.53
CA SER A 303 32.00 -1.96 -21.12
C SER A 303 32.34 -3.27 -20.39
N ILE A 304 32.86 -3.15 -19.17
CA ILE A 304 33.37 -4.27 -18.37
C ILE A 304 32.69 -4.25 -17.00
N HIS A 305 32.24 -5.42 -16.53
CA HIS A 305 31.38 -5.57 -15.36
C HIS A 305 31.96 -6.50 -14.29
N PHE A 306 31.51 -6.36 -13.04
CA PHE A 306 31.92 -7.26 -11.95
C PHE A 306 31.37 -8.69 -12.11
N GLY A 307 32.20 -9.68 -11.78
CA GLY A 307 31.81 -11.09 -11.77
C GLY A 307 31.25 -11.58 -10.43
N GLU A 308 30.77 -12.83 -10.43
CA GLU A 308 30.32 -13.53 -9.21
C GLU A 308 31.46 -13.61 -8.16
N GLU A 309 32.73 -13.74 -8.57
CA GLU A 309 33.91 -13.70 -7.67
C GLU A 309 34.12 -12.32 -6.99
N PHE A 310 33.70 -11.23 -7.64
CA PHE A 310 33.69 -9.87 -7.07
C PHE A 310 32.38 -9.54 -6.35
N GLY A 311 31.60 -10.57 -5.98
CA GLY A 311 30.36 -10.45 -5.21
C GLY A 311 29.19 -9.83 -5.97
N ASN A 312 29.25 -9.77 -7.31
CA ASN A 312 28.12 -9.28 -8.09
C ASN A 312 26.93 -10.25 -7.99
N GLN A 313 25.75 -9.70 -7.69
CA GLN A 313 24.49 -10.45 -7.57
C GLN A 313 23.69 -10.51 -8.88
N VAL A 314 24.17 -9.86 -9.95
CA VAL A 314 23.53 -9.83 -11.26
C VAL A 314 23.93 -11.07 -12.07
N ASN A 315 23.01 -12.01 -12.21
CA ASN A 315 23.20 -13.22 -12.98
C ASN A 315 22.80 -12.99 -14.44
N MET A 316 23.74 -12.48 -15.25
CA MET A 316 23.51 -12.17 -16.66
C MET A 316 23.01 -13.36 -17.49
N LYS A 317 23.31 -14.60 -17.07
CA LYS A 317 22.84 -15.83 -17.74
C LYS A 317 21.30 -15.99 -17.67
N LYS A 318 20.59 -15.20 -16.86
CA LYS A 318 19.11 -15.08 -16.92
C LYS A 318 18.62 -14.19 -18.08
N LEU A 319 19.41 -13.21 -18.51
CA LEU A 319 19.11 -12.32 -19.64
C LEU A 319 19.64 -12.91 -20.96
N THR A 320 20.91 -13.31 -20.98
CA THR A 320 21.62 -13.72 -22.22
C THR A 320 21.27 -15.12 -22.72
N LYS A 321 20.56 -15.96 -21.94
CA LYS A 321 20.07 -17.29 -22.39
C LYS A 321 19.17 -17.25 -23.64
N THR A 322 18.70 -16.08 -24.03
CA THR A 322 17.87 -15.86 -25.23
C THR A 322 18.43 -14.79 -26.17
N LEU A 323 19.56 -14.15 -25.83
CA LEU A 323 20.08 -12.97 -26.51
C LEU A 323 21.59 -13.10 -26.75
N ASP A 324 22.02 -12.91 -27.99
CA ASP A 324 23.43 -12.92 -28.40
C ASP A 324 24.11 -11.59 -28.00
N ILE A 325 24.49 -11.48 -26.73
CA ILE A 325 25.12 -10.29 -26.13
C ILE A 325 26.45 -10.70 -25.48
N LEU A 326 27.55 -10.12 -25.96
CA LEU A 326 28.88 -10.25 -25.36
C LEU A 326 28.99 -9.39 -24.09
N TRP A 327 28.77 -10.01 -22.94
CA TRP A 327 28.87 -9.35 -21.64
C TRP A 327 30.24 -9.62 -21.00
N HIS A 328 31.12 -8.62 -21.00
CA HIS A 328 32.50 -8.77 -20.52
C HIS A 328 32.58 -8.65 -18.99
N VAL A 329 33.25 -9.60 -18.35
CA VAL A 329 33.36 -9.71 -16.89
C VAL A 329 34.82 -9.67 -16.45
N VAL A 330 35.15 -8.87 -15.43
CA VAL A 330 36.52 -8.84 -14.85
C VAL A 330 36.93 -10.23 -14.37
N ASP A 331 38.11 -10.69 -14.79
CA ASP A 331 38.63 -12.01 -14.42
C ASP A 331 39.05 -12.09 -12.93
N GLY A 332 38.88 -13.27 -12.32
CA GLY A 332 39.18 -13.50 -10.91
C GLY A 332 40.68 -13.50 -10.55
N THR A 333 41.59 -13.46 -11.52
CA THR A 333 43.04 -13.53 -11.28
C THR A 333 43.56 -12.40 -10.39
N TYR A 334 42.98 -11.19 -10.46
CA TYR A 334 43.35 -10.07 -9.56
C TYR A 334 43.17 -10.42 -8.07
N LEU A 335 42.09 -11.14 -7.71
CA LEU A 335 41.85 -11.58 -6.33
C LEU A 335 42.80 -12.71 -5.89
N LYS A 336 43.33 -13.48 -6.86
CA LYS A 336 44.18 -14.66 -6.65
C LYS A 336 45.68 -14.31 -6.65
N HIS A 337 46.03 -13.11 -7.12
CA HIS A 337 47.40 -12.58 -7.25
C HIS A 337 48.16 -12.53 -5.91
N PRO A 338 49.49 -12.78 -5.87
CA PRO A 338 50.27 -12.78 -4.62
C PRO A 338 50.15 -11.48 -3.80
N ALA A 339 50.14 -10.32 -4.45
CA ALA A 339 50.03 -9.03 -3.79
C ALA A 339 48.73 -8.88 -2.98
N SER A 340 47.64 -9.50 -3.43
CA SER A 340 46.34 -9.48 -2.73
C SER A 340 46.40 -10.16 -1.35
N LYS A 341 47.35 -11.09 -1.15
CA LYS A 341 47.63 -11.71 0.16
C LYS A 341 48.57 -10.85 1.01
N LEU A 342 49.70 -10.44 0.42
CA LEU A 342 50.77 -9.70 1.12
C LEU A 342 50.29 -8.35 1.68
N TYR A 343 49.49 -7.61 0.92
CA TYR A 343 49.01 -6.28 1.30
C TYR A 343 47.59 -6.29 1.88
N ALA A 344 47.09 -7.47 2.31
CA ALA A 344 45.72 -7.67 2.82
C ALA A 344 44.59 -7.06 1.95
N CYS A 345 44.82 -6.96 0.63
CA CYS A 345 43.91 -6.34 -0.32
C CYS A 345 42.79 -7.31 -0.67
N GLY A 346 41.75 -7.31 0.16
CA GLY A 346 40.57 -8.13 -0.01
C GLY A 346 39.68 -7.72 -1.20
N MET A 347 38.57 -8.45 -1.33
CA MET A 347 37.58 -8.25 -2.39
C MET A 347 36.91 -6.86 -2.33
N LYS A 348 36.75 -6.25 -1.15
CA LYS A 348 36.15 -4.91 -1.01
C LYS A 348 37.07 -3.83 -1.56
N GLU A 349 38.36 -3.96 -1.27
CA GLU A 349 39.43 -3.05 -1.64
C GLU A 349 39.60 -3.04 -3.16
N TRP A 350 39.65 -4.23 -3.76
CA TRP A 350 39.66 -4.45 -5.21
C TRP A 350 38.40 -3.90 -5.90
N ARG A 351 37.21 -4.18 -5.35
CA ARG A 351 35.95 -3.68 -5.89
C ARG A 351 35.90 -2.15 -5.88
N GLY A 352 36.33 -1.51 -4.78
CA GLY A 352 36.42 -0.06 -4.68
C GLY A 352 37.36 0.54 -5.73
N PHE A 353 38.54 -0.05 -5.95
CA PHE A 353 39.47 0.39 -7.00
C PHE A 353 38.90 0.23 -8.42
N PHE A 354 38.29 -0.91 -8.74
CA PHE A 354 37.68 -1.10 -10.06
C PHE A 354 36.44 -0.22 -10.29
N GLN A 355 35.67 0.10 -9.24
CA GLN A 355 34.64 1.15 -9.29
C GLN A 355 35.25 2.54 -9.54
N GLU A 356 36.37 2.88 -8.91
CA GLU A 356 37.12 4.11 -9.21
C GLU A 356 37.62 4.15 -10.67
N VAL A 357 38.03 3.02 -11.25
CA VAL A 357 38.48 2.90 -12.65
C VAL A 357 37.31 2.90 -13.66
N GLY A 358 36.07 2.54 -13.25
CA GLY A 358 34.85 2.70 -14.06
C GLY A 358 34.08 1.42 -14.37
N ILE A 359 34.42 0.29 -13.74
CA ILE A 359 33.68 -0.98 -13.82
C ILE A 359 32.42 -0.92 -12.95
N SER A 360 31.32 -1.49 -13.46
CA SER A 360 30.00 -1.49 -12.81
C SER A 360 29.47 -2.89 -12.52
N ASP A 361 28.45 -3.00 -11.65
CA ASP A 361 27.76 -4.27 -11.36
C ASP A 361 26.77 -4.66 -12.48
N PHE A 362 26.33 -3.70 -13.27
CA PHE A 362 25.39 -3.85 -14.38
C PHE A 362 25.55 -2.69 -15.36
N VAL A 363 24.62 -2.52 -16.32
CA VAL A 363 24.68 -1.56 -17.43
C VAL A 363 25.32 -0.23 -17.03
N GLN A 364 26.36 0.14 -17.78
CA GLN A 364 27.17 1.31 -17.53
C GLN A 364 26.38 2.56 -17.93
N VAL A 365 26.35 3.56 -17.05
CA VAL A 365 25.75 4.88 -17.36
C VAL A 365 26.88 5.90 -17.40
N VAL A 366 27.18 6.37 -18.61
CA VAL A 366 28.31 7.24 -18.94
C VAL A 366 27.86 8.69 -19.13
N GLN A 367 28.80 9.60 -18.94
CA GLN A 367 28.58 11.04 -19.02
C GLN A 367 29.00 11.56 -20.41
N VAL A 368 28.10 12.24 -21.12
CA VAL A 368 28.29 12.59 -22.55
C VAL A 368 27.98 14.06 -22.81
N GLU A 369 28.88 14.78 -23.46
CA GLU A 369 28.66 16.17 -23.87
C GLU A 369 27.88 16.24 -25.20
N LYS A 370 26.72 16.92 -25.17
CA LYS A 370 25.83 17.14 -26.32
C LYS A 370 25.51 18.62 -26.50
N SER A 371 25.31 19.08 -27.72
CA SER A 371 24.66 20.39 -27.94
C SER A 371 23.17 20.32 -27.53
N ILE A 372 22.62 21.42 -27.00
CA ILE A 372 21.19 21.51 -26.63
C ILE A 372 20.27 21.02 -27.76
N ALA A 373 20.58 21.38 -29.00
CA ALA A 373 19.80 20.96 -30.17
C ALA A 373 19.75 19.42 -30.34
N LYS A 374 20.86 18.70 -30.10
CA LYS A 374 20.87 17.22 -30.14
C LYS A 374 20.10 16.62 -28.96
N PHE A 375 20.23 17.19 -27.77
CA PHE A 375 19.52 16.73 -26.57
C PHE A 375 17.98 16.82 -26.74
N TYR A 376 17.48 17.93 -27.29
CA TYR A 376 16.04 18.11 -27.53
C TYR A 376 15.52 17.40 -28.79
N ALA A 377 16.33 17.21 -29.85
CA ALA A 377 15.92 16.44 -31.03
C ALA A 377 15.52 14.99 -30.71
N VAL A 378 16.12 14.39 -29.68
CA VAL A 378 15.80 13.03 -29.19
C VAL A 378 14.52 13.01 -28.33
N SER A 379 14.11 14.15 -27.76
CA SER A 379 13.07 14.19 -26.71
C SER A 379 11.61 14.09 -27.20
N ARG A 380 11.34 14.37 -28.49
CA ARG A 380 9.97 14.57 -29.05
C ARG A 380 9.08 15.55 -28.25
N CYS A 381 9.66 16.45 -27.45
CA CYS A 381 8.90 17.37 -26.61
C CYS A 381 8.11 18.36 -27.48
N GLU A 382 6.79 18.45 -27.26
CA GLU A 382 5.95 19.41 -28.00
C GLU A 382 6.29 20.86 -27.63
N LYS A 383 6.32 21.73 -28.65
CA LYS A 383 6.27 23.20 -28.51
C LYS A 383 7.44 23.83 -27.72
N TYR A 384 8.67 23.50 -28.09
CA TYR A 384 9.80 24.43 -27.92
C TYR A 384 10.25 24.98 -29.28
N ASP A 385 10.31 26.31 -29.37
CA ASP A 385 10.75 27.00 -30.58
C ASP A 385 12.29 26.93 -30.68
N THR A 386 12.77 25.96 -31.46
CA THR A 386 14.21 25.64 -31.59
C THR A 386 15.04 26.78 -32.18
N ASN A 387 14.40 27.82 -32.72
CA ASN A 387 15.04 29.01 -33.27
C ASN A 387 15.61 29.98 -32.21
N LEU A 388 15.29 29.80 -30.92
CA LEU A 388 15.70 30.68 -29.81
C LEU A 388 16.96 30.23 -29.05
N LEU A 389 17.62 29.14 -29.47
CA LEU A 389 18.69 28.49 -28.70
C LEU A 389 20.07 28.73 -29.32
N SER A 390 20.94 29.44 -28.60
CA SER A 390 22.31 29.75 -29.03
C SER A 390 23.12 28.48 -29.35
N PRO A 391 23.68 28.32 -30.57
CA PRO A 391 24.26 27.06 -31.04
C PRO A 391 25.60 26.65 -30.38
N GLY A 392 26.08 27.40 -29.39
CA GLY A 392 27.30 27.11 -28.62
C GLY A 392 27.06 26.54 -27.21
N LEU A 393 25.81 26.29 -26.80
CA LEU A 393 25.52 25.70 -25.48
C LEU A 393 25.59 24.16 -25.53
N ALA A 394 26.54 23.62 -24.77
CA ALA A 394 26.66 22.20 -24.48
C ALA A 394 25.95 21.84 -23.16
N VAL A 395 25.50 20.59 -23.08
CA VAL A 395 24.81 19.95 -21.96
C VAL A 395 25.51 18.63 -21.70
N ILE A 396 25.74 18.34 -20.41
CA ILE A 396 26.36 17.11 -19.96
C ILE A 396 25.24 16.14 -19.59
N ASP A 397 24.97 15.19 -20.49
CA ASP A 397 23.88 14.21 -20.42
C ASP A 397 24.36 12.88 -19.81
N TRP A 398 23.43 12.04 -19.37
CA TRP A 398 23.69 10.67 -18.91
C TRP A 398 23.08 9.66 -19.88
N GLU A 399 23.89 8.70 -20.33
CA GLU A 399 23.50 7.71 -21.35
C GLU A 399 23.94 6.29 -20.96
N SER A 400 23.18 5.29 -21.41
CA SER A 400 23.59 3.88 -21.35
C SER A 400 23.27 3.19 -22.68
N PRO A 401 24.24 3.10 -23.60
CA PRO A 401 24.07 2.35 -24.86
C PRO A 401 23.71 0.89 -24.60
N GLU A 402 24.38 0.25 -23.63
CA GLU A 402 24.10 -1.14 -23.23
C GLU A 402 22.63 -1.36 -22.85
N LEU A 403 22.03 -0.44 -22.08
CA LEU A 403 20.62 -0.55 -21.69
C LEU A 403 19.69 -0.35 -22.89
N VAL A 404 19.99 0.60 -23.79
CA VAL A 404 19.18 0.83 -25.00
C VAL A 404 19.19 -0.41 -25.90
N ASP A 405 20.35 -1.03 -26.12
CA ASP A 405 20.46 -2.25 -26.92
C ASP A 405 19.80 -3.45 -26.23
N LEU A 406 19.99 -3.63 -24.92
CA LEU A 406 19.34 -4.67 -24.12
C LEU A 406 17.81 -4.56 -24.17
N LEU A 407 17.27 -3.35 -23.99
CA LEU A 407 15.82 -3.08 -24.10
C LEU A 407 15.31 -3.34 -25.52
N SER A 408 16.07 -2.92 -26.55
CA SER A 408 15.75 -3.18 -27.95
C SER A 408 15.65 -4.69 -28.25
N LEU A 409 16.60 -5.48 -27.72
CA LEU A 409 16.69 -6.92 -27.91
C LEU A 409 15.61 -7.68 -27.11
N LEU A 410 15.36 -7.30 -25.87
CA LEU A 410 14.27 -7.86 -25.04
C LEU A 410 12.88 -7.59 -25.66
N HIS A 411 12.66 -6.39 -26.20
CA HIS A 411 11.42 -6.05 -26.90
C HIS A 411 11.26 -6.87 -28.20
N LYS A 412 12.28 -6.93 -29.06
CA LYS A 412 12.27 -7.71 -30.32
C LYS A 412 12.03 -9.21 -30.10
N SER A 413 12.51 -9.77 -28.98
CA SER A 413 12.34 -11.17 -28.60
C SER A 413 11.07 -11.44 -27.77
N ASN A 414 10.35 -10.41 -27.33
CA ASN A 414 9.26 -10.47 -26.36
C ASN A 414 9.61 -11.29 -25.09
N CYS A 415 10.86 -11.19 -24.61
CA CYS A 415 11.38 -12.07 -23.57
C CYS A 415 10.92 -11.65 -22.16
N ARG A 416 9.67 -11.98 -21.82
CA ARG A 416 9.01 -11.56 -20.55
C ARG A 416 9.81 -11.92 -19.29
N GLU A 417 10.41 -13.12 -19.19
CA GLU A 417 11.21 -13.48 -18.01
C GLU A 417 12.53 -12.70 -17.93
N GLY A 418 13.11 -12.35 -19.09
CA GLY A 418 14.25 -11.43 -19.17
C GLY A 418 13.85 -10.02 -18.71
N CYS A 419 12.70 -9.51 -19.16
CA CYS A 419 12.17 -8.22 -18.74
C CYS A 419 11.86 -8.14 -17.24
N LYS A 420 11.25 -9.19 -16.65
CA LYS A 420 11.03 -9.29 -15.20
C LYS A 420 12.35 -9.22 -14.44
N TYR A 421 13.34 -10.03 -14.83
CA TYR A 421 14.63 -10.05 -14.16
C TYR A 421 15.43 -8.74 -14.36
N LEU A 422 15.28 -8.08 -15.50
CA LEU A 422 15.83 -6.74 -15.71
C LEU A 422 15.23 -5.75 -14.69
N LEU A 423 13.92 -5.79 -14.44
CA LEU A 423 13.28 -4.92 -13.45
C LEU A 423 13.78 -5.25 -12.03
N GLU A 424 13.95 -6.52 -11.64
CA GLU A 424 14.57 -6.91 -10.35
C GLU A 424 16.01 -6.38 -10.18
N VAL A 425 16.78 -6.33 -11.26
CA VAL A 425 18.17 -5.85 -11.26
C VAL A 425 18.21 -4.31 -11.18
N VAL A 426 17.38 -3.63 -11.98
CA VAL A 426 17.27 -2.17 -11.98
C VAL A 426 16.78 -1.67 -10.62
N ASP A 427 15.72 -2.27 -10.06
CA ASP A 427 15.16 -1.97 -8.73
C ASP A 427 16.21 -2.05 -7.61
N ARG A 428 16.94 -3.17 -7.54
CA ARG A 428 17.97 -3.38 -6.51
C ARG A 428 19.17 -2.44 -6.60
N LEU A 429 19.48 -1.92 -7.80
CA LEU A 429 20.65 -1.07 -8.04
C LEU A 429 20.31 0.43 -8.09
N TRP A 430 19.03 0.79 -8.22
CA TRP A 430 18.62 2.16 -8.55
C TRP A 430 19.16 3.22 -7.59
N ASP A 431 18.88 3.04 -6.30
CA ASP A 431 19.18 3.99 -5.22
C ASP A 431 20.66 4.34 -5.08
N ASN A 432 21.55 3.42 -5.47
CA ASN A 432 23.00 3.47 -5.27
C ASN A 432 23.79 3.69 -6.57
N CYS A 433 23.20 3.42 -7.75
CA CYS A 433 23.93 3.39 -9.02
C CYS A 433 23.33 4.27 -10.13
N TYR A 434 22.03 4.58 -10.06
CA TYR A 434 21.27 5.15 -11.19
C TYR A 434 20.45 6.40 -10.87
N HIS A 435 19.90 6.54 -9.66
CA HIS A 435 19.04 7.68 -9.29
C HIS A 435 19.70 9.06 -9.51
N ASP A 436 20.97 9.22 -9.17
CA ASP A 436 21.69 10.49 -9.33
C ASP A 436 21.98 10.86 -10.81
N LYS A 437 21.55 10.00 -11.76
CA LYS A 437 21.75 10.11 -13.21
C LYS A 437 20.42 10.22 -13.98
N THR A 438 19.29 10.33 -13.28
CA THR A 438 17.95 10.45 -13.90
C THR A 438 17.70 11.84 -14.48
N THR A 439 18.36 12.86 -13.93
CA THR A 439 18.21 14.26 -14.32
C THR A 439 19.50 14.88 -14.84
N VAL A 440 19.33 15.91 -15.66
CA VAL A 440 20.38 16.73 -16.28
C VAL A 440 20.06 18.19 -16.00
N ASN A 441 21.03 18.90 -15.44
CA ASN A 441 20.91 20.32 -15.10
C ASN A 441 21.71 21.17 -16.06
N TYR A 442 21.10 22.18 -16.68
CA TYR A 442 21.76 23.08 -17.61
C TYR A 442 21.30 24.54 -17.45
N ASN A 443 22.16 25.49 -17.84
CA ASN A 443 21.84 26.91 -17.81
C ASN A 443 21.08 27.33 -19.07
N SER A 444 19.85 27.84 -18.93
CA SER A 444 18.97 28.16 -20.06
C SER A 444 19.38 29.41 -20.89
N GLY A 445 20.61 29.93 -20.73
CA GLY A 445 21.12 31.15 -21.37
C GLY A 445 20.52 32.45 -20.83
N THR A 446 19.20 32.52 -20.68
CA THR A 446 18.48 33.67 -20.14
C THR A 446 18.51 33.70 -18.61
N HIS A 447 18.99 34.80 -18.03
CA HIS A 447 18.92 35.14 -16.60
C HIS A 447 19.53 34.14 -15.60
N GLY A 448 20.40 33.22 -16.05
CA GLY A 448 21.08 32.27 -15.15
C GLY A 448 20.17 31.20 -14.52
N VAL A 449 18.96 31.02 -15.05
CA VAL A 449 18.04 29.98 -14.58
C VAL A 449 18.58 28.60 -14.96
N ILE A 450 18.96 27.82 -13.94
CA ILE A 450 19.21 26.38 -14.08
C ILE A 450 17.87 25.70 -14.35
N LYS A 451 17.79 24.95 -15.46
CA LYS A 451 16.69 24.04 -15.75
C LYS A 451 17.15 22.61 -15.54
N SER A 452 16.35 21.82 -14.84
CA SER A 452 16.43 20.37 -14.84
C SER A 452 15.65 19.80 -16.03
N SER A 453 16.04 18.62 -16.50
CA SER A 453 15.31 17.80 -17.48
C SER A 453 15.72 16.34 -17.32
N GLU A 454 14.91 15.39 -17.79
CA GLU A 454 15.27 13.98 -17.81
C GLU A 454 16.54 13.73 -18.64
N SER A 455 17.42 12.85 -18.16
CA SER A 455 18.55 12.34 -18.95
C SER A 455 18.10 11.44 -20.10
N SER A 456 18.96 11.24 -21.09
CA SER A 456 18.70 10.26 -22.15
C SER A 456 18.60 8.82 -21.60
N PHE A 457 19.35 8.49 -20.55
CA PHE A 457 19.21 7.25 -19.78
C PHE A 457 17.81 7.08 -19.19
N MET A 458 17.31 8.08 -18.45
CA MET A 458 15.97 8.01 -17.84
C MET A 458 14.88 7.91 -18.91
N ARG A 459 15.01 8.70 -19.99
CA ARG A 459 14.07 8.66 -21.11
C ARG A 459 14.02 7.28 -21.74
N ALA A 460 15.16 6.62 -21.96
CA ALA A 460 15.21 5.26 -22.50
C ALA A 460 14.46 4.24 -21.62
N VAL A 461 14.56 4.36 -20.30
CA VAL A 461 13.80 3.55 -19.33
C VAL A 461 12.29 3.78 -19.46
N CYS A 462 11.84 5.03 -19.55
CA CYS A 462 10.42 5.38 -19.55
C CYS A 462 9.70 5.25 -20.91
N VAL A 463 10.37 5.47 -22.04
CA VAL A 463 9.75 5.42 -23.38
C VAL A 463 9.85 4.07 -24.09
N SER A 464 10.56 3.11 -23.53
CA SER A 464 10.66 1.75 -24.07
C SER A 464 9.52 0.86 -23.55
N GLN A 465 8.94 0.03 -24.42
CA GLN A 465 7.96 -0.97 -24.02
C GLN A 465 8.66 -2.24 -23.53
N TRP A 466 8.92 -2.33 -22.23
CA TRP A 466 9.67 -3.44 -21.63
C TRP A 466 9.10 -3.94 -20.30
N ILE A 467 8.14 -3.26 -19.67
CA ILE A 467 7.55 -3.75 -18.41
C ILE A 467 6.50 -4.82 -18.70
N VAL A 468 6.50 -5.89 -17.91
CA VAL A 468 5.50 -6.97 -18.02
C VAL A 468 4.25 -6.64 -17.22
N SER A 469 3.09 -6.75 -17.87
CA SER A 469 1.77 -6.64 -17.23
C SER A 469 1.34 -7.96 -16.57
N SER A 470 0.55 -7.85 -15.50
CA SER A 470 -0.21 -8.96 -14.89
C SER A 470 -1.35 -9.48 -15.76
N MET A 471 -1.92 -8.65 -16.64
CA MET A 471 -3.18 -8.93 -17.34
C MET A 471 -3.01 -9.54 -18.74
N ASP A 472 -1.87 -9.33 -19.41
CA ASP A 472 -1.63 -9.83 -20.76
C ASP A 472 -0.18 -10.32 -20.98
N ASN A 473 0.09 -10.79 -22.21
CA ASN A 473 1.40 -11.32 -22.63
C ASN A 473 2.24 -10.30 -23.42
N LYS A 474 1.95 -9.00 -23.30
CA LYS A 474 2.68 -7.91 -23.98
C LYS A 474 3.69 -7.24 -23.04
N LEU A 475 4.51 -6.39 -23.63
CA LEU A 475 5.37 -5.44 -22.94
C LEU A 475 4.79 -4.03 -23.08
N HIS A 476 4.79 -3.26 -22.00
CA HIS A 476 4.14 -1.95 -21.90
C HIS A 476 5.14 -0.88 -21.45
N LEU A 477 4.75 0.40 -21.55
CA LEU A 477 5.48 1.49 -20.91
C LEU A 477 5.17 1.47 -19.40
N ALA A 478 6.11 1.93 -18.56
CA ALA A 478 5.89 1.97 -17.11
C ALA A 478 4.64 2.81 -16.73
N LYS A 479 4.46 3.97 -17.35
CA LYS A 479 3.30 4.85 -17.15
C LYS A 479 1.94 4.25 -17.50
N ASP A 480 1.90 3.16 -18.29
CA ASP A 480 0.66 2.51 -18.70
C ASP A 480 0.18 1.49 -17.64
N LEU A 481 1.04 1.16 -16.67
CA LEU A 481 0.82 0.14 -15.64
C LEU A 481 0.74 0.70 -14.22
N TYR A 482 0.05 -0.04 -13.36
CA TYR A 482 -0.04 0.25 -11.92
C TYR A 482 1.12 -0.34 -11.14
N HIS A 483 1.52 0.35 -10.08
CA HIS A 483 2.29 -0.27 -9.02
C HIS A 483 1.36 -1.15 -8.15
N ASP A 484 1.84 -2.35 -7.80
CA ASP A 484 1.08 -3.32 -7.00
C ASP A 484 1.12 -2.99 -5.49
N CYS A 485 0.68 -1.79 -5.10
CA CYS A 485 0.49 -1.38 -3.71
C CYS A 485 -0.97 -1.55 -3.26
N ASP A 486 -1.17 -1.69 -1.95
CA ASP A 486 -2.46 -1.95 -1.35
C ASP A 486 -3.44 -0.77 -1.52
N ASP A 487 -2.97 0.47 -1.64
CA ASP A 487 -3.79 1.63 -2.06
C ASP A 487 -4.54 1.34 -3.37
N VAL A 488 -3.81 1.00 -4.43
CA VAL A 488 -4.38 0.70 -5.75
C VAL A 488 -5.12 -0.64 -5.73
N ARG A 489 -4.52 -1.68 -5.14
CA ARG A 489 -5.05 -3.05 -5.13
C ARG A 489 -6.33 -3.18 -4.30
N SER A 490 -6.52 -2.35 -3.28
CA SER A 490 -7.76 -2.30 -2.50
C SER A 490 -8.94 -1.75 -3.31
N ILE A 491 -8.67 -0.86 -4.29
CA ILE A 491 -9.66 -0.22 -5.17
C ILE A 491 -9.89 -1.07 -6.44
N LEU A 492 -8.83 -1.53 -7.11
CA LEU A 492 -8.91 -2.21 -8.42
C LEU A 492 -8.81 -3.75 -8.36
N GLY A 493 -8.51 -4.34 -7.20
CA GLY A 493 -8.43 -5.78 -7.02
C GLY A 493 -7.31 -6.42 -7.85
N MET A 494 -7.55 -7.62 -8.38
CA MET A 494 -6.59 -8.33 -9.24
C MET A 494 -6.77 -8.04 -10.74
N ASN A 495 -7.82 -7.32 -11.12
CA ASN A 495 -8.27 -7.20 -12.51
C ASN A 495 -7.82 -5.87 -13.16
N ALA A 496 -6.57 -5.49 -12.91
CA ALA A 496 -5.96 -4.27 -13.43
C ALA A 496 -4.51 -4.54 -13.88
N PRO A 497 -3.95 -3.75 -14.82
CA PRO A 497 -2.65 -4.00 -15.41
C PRO A 497 -1.52 -3.55 -14.46
N TYR A 498 -1.10 -4.43 -13.55
CA TYR A 498 0.01 -4.20 -12.63
C TYR A 498 1.36 -4.52 -13.28
N ALA A 499 2.39 -3.77 -12.88
CA ALA A 499 3.77 -4.06 -13.22
C ALA A 499 4.28 -5.30 -12.46
N VAL A 500 4.91 -6.23 -13.20
CA VAL A 500 5.44 -7.48 -12.66
C VAL A 500 6.95 -7.59 -12.95
N PRO A 501 7.82 -7.83 -11.95
CA PRO A 501 7.52 -7.91 -10.51
C PRO A 501 7.30 -6.55 -9.85
N LYS A 502 6.83 -6.57 -8.59
CA LYS A 502 6.64 -5.38 -7.75
C LYS A 502 8.00 -4.75 -7.40
N VAL A 503 8.21 -3.51 -7.86
CA VAL A 503 9.32 -2.62 -7.49
C VAL A 503 9.35 -2.37 -5.98
N THR A 504 10.54 -2.25 -5.40
CA THR A 504 10.76 -2.04 -3.95
C THR A 504 11.51 -0.74 -3.64
N SER A 505 12.26 -0.19 -4.60
CA SER A 505 12.87 1.13 -4.52
C SER A 505 11.81 2.24 -4.62
N VAL A 506 11.72 3.05 -3.57
CA VAL A 506 10.87 4.26 -3.55
C VAL A 506 11.38 5.32 -4.53
N LYS A 507 12.70 5.38 -4.76
CA LYS A 507 13.31 6.26 -5.77
C LYS A 507 12.89 5.83 -7.17
N LEU A 508 13.06 4.55 -7.54
CA LEU A 508 12.65 4.03 -8.84
C LEU A 508 11.15 4.19 -9.06
N LEU A 509 10.32 3.96 -8.03
CA LEU A 509 8.87 4.14 -8.12
C LEU A 509 8.49 5.57 -8.55
N ASN A 510 9.16 6.57 -7.99
CA ASN A 510 8.95 7.99 -8.32
C ASN A 510 9.53 8.36 -9.69
N ASP A 511 10.71 7.83 -10.04
CA ASP A 511 11.42 8.15 -11.28
C ASP A 511 10.79 7.47 -12.52
N ILE A 512 10.37 6.21 -12.42
CA ILE A 512 9.89 5.38 -13.55
C ILE A 512 8.45 5.70 -13.99
N GLY A 513 7.69 6.41 -13.14
CA GLY A 513 6.35 6.90 -13.48
C GLY A 513 5.23 5.85 -13.48
N PHE A 514 5.32 4.77 -12.69
CA PHE A 514 4.18 3.85 -12.49
C PHE A 514 2.97 4.57 -11.89
N LYS A 515 1.75 4.14 -12.24
CA LYS A 515 0.53 4.64 -11.60
C LYS A 515 0.45 4.13 -10.15
N THR A 516 0.79 5.00 -9.20
CA THR A 516 0.77 4.73 -7.74
C THR A 516 -0.56 5.08 -7.07
N LYS A 517 -1.47 5.75 -7.79
CA LYS A 517 -2.82 6.08 -7.37
C LYS A 517 -3.78 5.82 -8.53
N VAL A 518 -5.05 5.60 -8.21
CA VAL A 518 -6.14 5.49 -9.19
C VAL A 518 -6.69 6.90 -9.47
N SER A 519 -6.76 7.32 -10.73
CA SER A 519 -7.49 8.53 -11.12
C SER A 519 -8.93 8.21 -11.53
N LEU A 520 -9.79 9.21 -11.66
CA LEU A 520 -11.17 9.01 -12.08
C LEU A 520 -11.28 8.44 -13.51
N ASP A 521 -10.50 8.97 -14.46
CA ASP A 521 -10.51 8.47 -15.84
C ASP A 521 -9.99 7.04 -15.93
N ASP A 522 -8.93 6.72 -15.19
CA ASP A 522 -8.41 5.35 -15.03
C ASP A 522 -9.48 4.38 -14.52
N ALA A 523 -10.21 4.77 -13.47
CA ALA A 523 -11.25 3.93 -12.88
C ALA A 523 -12.38 3.65 -13.87
N LEU A 524 -12.75 4.62 -14.70
CA LEU A 524 -13.80 4.47 -15.71
C LEU A 524 -13.33 3.61 -16.90
N GLU A 525 -12.09 3.77 -17.37
CA GLU A 525 -11.51 2.90 -18.42
C GLU A 525 -11.40 1.45 -17.93
N ILE A 526 -10.96 1.24 -16.68
CA ILE A 526 -10.84 -0.10 -16.09
C ILE A 526 -12.23 -0.73 -15.87
N LEU A 527 -13.22 0.03 -15.43
CA LEU A 527 -14.62 -0.43 -15.35
C LEU A 527 -15.16 -0.85 -16.73
N GLU A 528 -14.83 -0.12 -17.80
CA GLU A 528 -15.16 -0.55 -19.17
C GLU A 528 -14.52 -1.90 -19.50
N THR A 529 -13.25 -2.14 -19.14
CA THR A 529 -12.64 -3.48 -19.33
C THR A 529 -13.29 -4.57 -18.48
N TRP A 530 -13.72 -4.26 -17.24
CA TRP A 530 -14.41 -5.22 -16.37
C TRP A 530 -15.77 -5.64 -16.94
N VAL A 531 -16.52 -4.69 -17.51
CA VAL A 531 -17.77 -4.95 -18.22
C VAL A 531 -17.51 -5.84 -19.46
N HIS A 532 -16.47 -5.56 -20.25
CA HIS A 532 -16.12 -6.36 -21.43
C HIS A 532 -15.68 -7.81 -21.10
N CYS A 533 -15.25 -8.09 -19.87
CA CYS A 533 -14.95 -9.45 -19.42
C CYS A 533 -16.21 -10.32 -19.19
N GLY A 534 -17.39 -9.73 -18.97
CA GLY A 534 -18.64 -10.45 -18.72
C GLY A 534 -18.50 -11.51 -17.60
N ASP A 535 -19.07 -12.70 -17.82
CA ASP A 535 -19.06 -13.84 -16.87
C ASP A 535 -17.66 -14.29 -16.42
N SER A 536 -16.61 -13.95 -17.16
CA SER A 536 -15.23 -14.28 -16.81
C SER A 536 -14.66 -13.39 -15.70
N PHE A 537 -15.28 -12.23 -15.43
CA PHE A 537 -14.87 -11.34 -14.35
C PHE A 537 -15.08 -12.01 -12.98
N LYS A 538 -14.06 -11.92 -12.12
CA LYS A 538 -14.04 -12.49 -10.78
C LYS A 538 -13.49 -11.48 -9.79
N SER A 539 -14.26 -11.14 -8.78
CA SER A 539 -13.76 -10.30 -7.68
C SER A 539 -14.49 -10.55 -6.36
N SER A 540 -14.04 -9.92 -5.29
CA SER A 540 -14.70 -9.92 -4.00
C SER A 540 -15.63 -8.72 -3.85
N ILE A 541 -16.77 -8.93 -3.16
CA ILE A 541 -17.75 -7.86 -2.89
C ILE A 541 -17.10 -6.72 -2.09
N SER A 542 -16.15 -7.05 -1.21
CA SER A 542 -15.32 -6.11 -0.46
C SER A 542 -14.52 -5.15 -1.36
N GLN A 543 -13.85 -5.65 -2.40
CA GLN A 543 -13.13 -4.80 -3.35
C GLN A 543 -14.07 -3.95 -4.19
N VAL A 544 -15.13 -4.54 -4.75
CA VAL A 544 -16.08 -3.78 -5.58
C VAL A 544 -16.81 -2.70 -4.76
N THR A 545 -17.05 -2.96 -3.47
CA THR A 545 -17.56 -1.93 -2.53
C THR A 545 -16.58 -0.76 -2.38
N ARG A 546 -15.27 -1.02 -2.30
CA ARG A 546 -14.25 0.05 -2.23
C ARG A 546 -14.16 0.83 -3.53
N PHE A 547 -14.27 0.16 -4.68
CA PHE A 547 -14.32 0.81 -6.00
C PHE A 547 -15.51 1.78 -6.12
N TYR A 548 -16.71 1.37 -5.69
CA TYR A 548 -17.87 2.27 -5.67
C TYR A 548 -17.75 3.39 -4.63
N LYS A 549 -17.09 3.17 -3.49
CA LYS A 549 -16.77 4.26 -2.54
C LYS A 549 -15.79 5.28 -3.12
N PHE A 550 -14.79 4.83 -3.89
CA PHE A 550 -13.89 5.72 -4.61
C PHE A 550 -14.68 6.59 -5.61
N LEU A 551 -15.51 5.99 -6.47
CA LEU A 551 -16.37 6.73 -7.40
C LEU A 551 -17.36 7.68 -6.69
N TRP A 552 -17.88 7.31 -5.51
CA TRP A 552 -18.75 8.18 -4.72
C TRP A 552 -18.04 9.41 -4.16
N ASN A 553 -16.78 9.28 -3.75
CA ASN A 553 -15.98 10.42 -3.30
C ASN A 553 -15.70 11.37 -4.49
N GLU A 554 -15.29 10.83 -5.64
CA GLU A 554 -15.05 11.60 -6.87
C GLU A 554 -16.32 12.25 -7.46
N MET A 555 -17.52 11.75 -7.11
CA MET A 555 -18.79 12.40 -7.47
C MET A 555 -18.98 13.77 -6.81
N ALA A 556 -18.24 14.12 -5.74
CA ALA A 556 -18.32 15.46 -5.15
C ALA A 556 -17.92 16.55 -6.16
N ASP A 557 -16.84 16.33 -6.92
CA ASP A 557 -16.30 17.30 -7.88
C ASP A 557 -16.73 17.00 -9.33
N SER A 558 -16.99 15.73 -9.67
CA SER A 558 -17.19 15.29 -11.07
C SER A 558 -18.53 14.61 -11.37
N LYS A 559 -19.58 14.80 -10.55
CA LYS A 559 -20.85 14.03 -10.64
C LYS A 559 -21.34 13.75 -12.07
N GLN A 560 -21.51 14.79 -12.89
CA GLN A 560 -22.09 14.66 -14.24
C GLN A 560 -21.30 13.68 -15.12
N LYS A 561 -19.98 13.84 -15.21
CA LYS A 561 -19.07 12.97 -15.99
C LYS A 561 -19.18 11.50 -15.55
N ILE A 562 -19.27 11.27 -14.24
CA ILE A 562 -19.43 9.93 -13.69
C ILE A 562 -20.81 9.37 -14.03
N THR A 563 -21.89 10.11 -13.80
CA THR A 563 -23.26 9.64 -14.09
C THR A 563 -23.47 9.35 -15.57
N GLU A 564 -22.94 10.18 -16.49
CA GLU A 564 -23.05 9.94 -17.94
C GLU A 564 -22.33 8.65 -18.37
N LYS A 565 -21.11 8.41 -17.87
CA LYS A 565 -20.37 7.15 -18.12
C LYS A 565 -21.04 5.93 -17.49
N LEU A 566 -21.49 6.03 -16.23
CA LEU A 566 -22.20 4.93 -15.56
C LEU A 566 -23.58 4.66 -16.17
N HIS A 567 -24.24 5.63 -16.77
CA HIS A 567 -25.52 5.41 -17.47
C HIS A 567 -25.35 4.78 -18.85
N ALA A 568 -24.20 4.99 -19.50
CA ALA A 568 -23.85 4.36 -20.78
C ALA A 568 -23.39 2.89 -20.63
N LEU A 569 -23.17 2.39 -19.41
CA LEU A 569 -22.57 1.08 -19.13
C LEU A 569 -23.43 0.26 -18.14
N PRO A 570 -23.44 -1.08 -18.23
CA PRO A 570 -24.04 -1.93 -17.21
C PRO A 570 -23.13 -2.04 -15.96
N PHE A 571 -22.87 -0.92 -15.29
CA PHE A 571 -21.81 -0.81 -14.27
C PHE A 571 -22.05 -1.57 -12.95
N VAL A 572 -23.25 -2.11 -12.72
CA VAL A 572 -23.63 -2.71 -11.44
C VAL A 572 -23.20 -4.17 -11.41
N PHE A 573 -22.11 -4.48 -10.70
CA PHE A 573 -21.65 -5.85 -10.51
C PHE A 573 -22.59 -6.60 -9.55
N VAL A 574 -23.00 -7.80 -9.93
CA VAL A 574 -23.87 -8.64 -9.11
C VAL A 574 -23.42 -10.10 -9.18
N PRO A 575 -23.07 -10.75 -8.06
CA PRO A 575 -22.52 -12.11 -8.07
C PRO A 575 -23.53 -13.15 -8.57
N ASN A 576 -22.99 -14.25 -9.12
CA ASN A 576 -23.78 -15.39 -9.61
C ASN A 576 -24.08 -16.42 -8.51
N GLN A 577 -23.37 -16.35 -7.38
CA GLN A 577 -23.64 -17.13 -6.17
C GLN A 577 -23.67 -16.20 -4.96
N ASN A 578 -24.57 -16.46 -4.00
CA ASN A 578 -24.57 -15.79 -2.71
C ASN A 578 -23.40 -16.34 -1.86
N GLY A 579 -22.20 -15.82 -2.08
CA GLY A 579 -21.00 -16.24 -1.37
C GLY A 579 -21.10 -15.97 0.13
N SER A 580 -20.61 -16.90 0.96
CA SER A 580 -20.74 -16.84 2.41
C SER A 580 -19.77 -15.88 3.10
N ARG A 581 -18.86 -15.22 2.36
CA ARG A 581 -17.90 -14.23 2.88
C ARG A 581 -17.64 -13.13 1.85
N GLN A 582 -17.59 -11.88 2.30
CA GLN A 582 -17.40 -10.70 1.41
C GLN A 582 -16.03 -10.63 0.71
N ASN A 583 -15.02 -11.37 1.19
CA ASN A 583 -13.66 -11.36 0.66
C ASN A 583 -13.38 -12.50 -0.34
N ASP A 584 -14.29 -13.47 -0.50
CA ASP A 584 -14.09 -14.59 -1.42
C ASP A 584 -14.16 -14.11 -2.88
N LEU A 585 -13.37 -14.72 -3.77
CA LEU A 585 -13.29 -14.31 -5.18
C LEU A 585 -14.40 -14.99 -6.01
N ILE A 586 -15.43 -14.23 -6.37
CA ILE A 586 -16.71 -14.74 -6.91
C ILE A 586 -16.90 -14.25 -8.35
N SER A 587 -17.38 -15.13 -9.24
CA SER A 587 -17.88 -14.74 -10.57
C SER A 587 -19.25 -14.07 -10.48
N GLY A 588 -19.46 -13.02 -11.27
CA GLY A 588 -20.73 -12.30 -11.33
C GLY A 588 -20.93 -11.62 -12.68
N ILE A 589 -22.09 -11.01 -12.85
CA ILE A 589 -22.49 -10.29 -14.06
C ILE A 589 -22.58 -8.79 -13.79
N PHE A 590 -22.44 -8.02 -14.86
CA PHE A 590 -22.55 -6.56 -14.87
C PHE A 590 -23.93 -6.18 -15.45
N LEU A 591 -24.72 -5.40 -14.71
CA LEU A 591 -26.12 -5.05 -15.00
C LEU A 591 -26.36 -3.53 -15.10
N SER A 592 -27.39 -3.12 -15.84
CA SER A 592 -27.82 -1.71 -15.89
C SER A 592 -28.51 -1.28 -14.60
N HIS A 593 -28.52 0.03 -14.32
CA HIS A 593 -29.28 0.61 -13.21
C HIS A 593 -30.79 0.38 -13.31
N ASN A 594 -31.32 0.05 -14.50
CA ASN A 594 -32.72 -0.29 -14.74
C ASN A 594 -33.07 -1.78 -14.47
N ASP A 595 -32.05 -2.63 -14.26
CA ASP A 595 -32.19 -4.08 -14.06
C ASP A 595 -32.03 -4.50 -12.58
N VAL A 596 -31.88 -3.52 -11.69
CA VAL A 596 -31.63 -3.70 -10.26
C VAL A 596 -32.48 -2.72 -9.45
N TYR A 597 -32.73 -3.08 -8.18
CA TYR A 597 -33.36 -2.19 -7.21
C TYR A 597 -32.50 -2.08 -5.97
N TRP A 598 -32.63 -1.00 -5.20
CA TRP A 598 -32.02 -0.98 -3.89
C TRP A 598 -32.63 -2.07 -3.00
N ASN A 599 -33.94 -2.04 -2.78
CA ASN A 599 -34.65 -2.99 -1.91
C ASN A 599 -35.95 -3.50 -2.54
N ASP A 600 -36.43 -4.64 -2.07
CA ASP A 600 -37.78 -5.13 -2.34
C ASP A 600 -38.59 -5.16 -1.05
N SER A 601 -39.28 -4.05 -0.80
CA SER A 601 -40.20 -3.88 0.34
C SER A 601 -41.38 -4.86 0.38
N ALA A 602 -41.65 -5.61 -0.69
CA ALA A 602 -42.72 -6.60 -0.76
C ALA A 602 -42.22 -8.05 -0.67
N GLY A 603 -40.91 -8.29 -0.84
CA GLY A 603 -40.31 -9.63 -0.84
C GLY A 603 -40.82 -10.54 -1.96
N VAL A 604 -41.12 -9.96 -3.12
CA VAL A 604 -41.67 -10.62 -4.33
C VAL A 604 -40.55 -11.19 -5.20
N LEU A 605 -39.38 -10.55 -5.25
CA LEU A 605 -38.21 -11.02 -5.99
C LEU A 605 -37.61 -12.30 -5.40
N ASP A 606 -37.85 -12.61 -4.13
CA ASP A 606 -37.46 -13.88 -3.52
C ASP A 606 -38.43 -15.02 -3.89
N GLU A 607 -39.74 -14.75 -3.95
CA GLU A 607 -40.73 -15.68 -4.53
C GLU A 607 -40.40 -15.97 -6.01
N ILE A 608 -39.99 -14.94 -6.77
CA ILE A 608 -39.57 -15.09 -8.17
C ILE A 608 -38.35 -16.02 -8.29
N LYS A 609 -37.39 -15.96 -7.36
CA LYS A 609 -36.26 -16.91 -7.35
C LYS A 609 -36.75 -18.34 -7.16
N GLU A 610 -37.61 -18.57 -6.16
CA GLU A 610 -38.16 -19.90 -5.86
C GLU A 610 -38.97 -20.46 -7.05
N ILE A 611 -39.90 -19.67 -7.61
CA ILE A 611 -40.68 -20.03 -8.81
C ILE A 611 -39.75 -20.28 -10.01
N SER A 612 -38.72 -19.47 -10.21
CA SER A 612 -37.76 -19.64 -11.32
C SER A 612 -36.88 -20.89 -11.20
N SER A 613 -36.77 -21.48 -10.00
CA SER A 613 -36.11 -22.79 -9.83
C SER A 613 -36.97 -23.96 -10.32
N GLN A 614 -38.29 -23.76 -10.41
CA GLN A 614 -39.27 -24.77 -10.82
C GLN A 614 -39.57 -24.70 -12.34
N ILE A 615 -39.31 -23.56 -12.99
CA ILE A 615 -39.64 -23.30 -14.41
C ILE A 615 -38.38 -23.08 -15.23
N SER A 616 -37.98 -24.12 -15.97
CA SER A 616 -36.75 -24.10 -16.78
C SER A 616 -36.85 -23.17 -18.02
N GLY A 617 -35.87 -22.29 -18.17
CA GLY A 617 -35.42 -21.81 -19.50
C GLY A 617 -36.07 -20.56 -20.10
N VAL A 618 -37.02 -19.90 -19.44
CA VAL A 618 -37.73 -18.72 -20.03
C VAL A 618 -37.72 -17.47 -19.13
N VAL A 619 -37.58 -17.64 -17.81
CA VAL A 619 -37.82 -16.58 -16.79
C VAL A 619 -36.55 -15.76 -16.50
N GLU A 620 -35.74 -15.47 -17.53
CA GLU A 620 -34.48 -14.72 -17.37
C GLU A 620 -34.72 -13.21 -17.24
N SER A 621 -35.73 -12.69 -17.97
CA SER A 621 -36.16 -11.27 -17.97
C SER A 621 -36.81 -10.79 -16.67
N LEU A 622 -37.06 -11.70 -15.71
CA LEU A 622 -37.61 -11.41 -14.39
C LEU A 622 -36.54 -11.39 -13.27
N ARG A 623 -35.29 -11.73 -13.57
CA ARG A 623 -34.19 -11.85 -12.59
C ARG A 623 -33.58 -10.51 -12.16
N ARG A 624 -34.38 -9.46 -11.95
CA ARG A 624 -33.89 -8.24 -11.29
C ARG A 624 -33.44 -8.58 -9.86
N LYS A 625 -32.31 -8.01 -9.42
CA LYS A 625 -31.69 -8.31 -8.13
C LYS A 625 -31.69 -7.08 -7.21
N THR A 626 -31.75 -7.32 -5.90
CA THR A 626 -31.71 -6.27 -4.86
C THR A 626 -30.27 -6.00 -4.42
N LEU A 627 -29.90 -4.72 -4.29
CA LEU A 627 -28.54 -4.30 -3.93
C LEU A 627 -28.33 -4.18 -2.41
N CYS A 628 -29.38 -3.95 -1.61
CA CYS A 628 -29.30 -3.82 -0.15
C CYS A 628 -28.61 -5.00 0.53
N ASN A 629 -28.83 -6.22 0.03
CA ASN A 629 -28.26 -7.46 0.57
C ASN A 629 -26.79 -7.69 0.17
N ILE A 630 -26.29 -6.96 -0.83
CA ILE A 630 -24.93 -7.12 -1.40
C ILE A 630 -24.03 -5.98 -0.96
N TYR A 631 -24.58 -4.76 -1.00
CA TYR A 631 -23.89 -3.50 -0.78
C TYR A 631 -24.59 -2.62 0.27
N PRO A 632 -24.87 -3.13 1.49
CA PRO A 632 -25.73 -2.44 2.48
C PRO A 632 -25.28 -1.02 2.85
N GLY A 633 -23.98 -0.70 2.69
CA GLY A 633 -23.42 0.63 2.94
C GLY A 633 -23.26 1.54 1.70
N LEU A 634 -23.96 1.28 0.59
CA LEU A 634 -23.87 2.06 -0.66
C LEU A 634 -25.23 2.61 -1.16
N HIS A 635 -26.22 2.76 -0.28
CA HIS A 635 -27.54 3.32 -0.63
C HIS A 635 -27.41 4.61 -1.44
N ASP A 636 -26.70 5.60 -0.90
CA ASP A 636 -26.65 6.94 -1.49
C ASP A 636 -25.86 6.98 -2.80
N PHE A 637 -24.83 6.14 -2.95
CA PHE A 637 -24.13 6.00 -4.22
C PHE A 637 -25.06 5.46 -5.33
N PHE A 638 -25.79 4.37 -5.06
CA PHE A 638 -26.65 3.75 -6.07
C PHE A 638 -27.92 4.56 -6.33
N VAL A 639 -28.64 4.99 -5.29
CA VAL A 639 -29.94 5.66 -5.42
C VAL A 639 -29.76 7.16 -5.71
N ASN A 640 -29.06 7.88 -4.82
CA ASN A 640 -28.92 9.34 -4.90
C ASN A 640 -27.80 9.82 -5.85
N GLY A 641 -26.78 8.97 -6.08
CA GLY A 641 -25.69 9.18 -7.03
C GLY A 641 -26.07 8.74 -8.44
N CYS A 642 -26.36 7.44 -8.60
CA CYS A 642 -26.54 6.79 -9.90
C CYS A 642 -27.99 6.65 -10.38
N GLY A 643 -29.00 6.93 -9.56
CA GLY A 643 -30.42 6.84 -9.97
C GLY A 643 -31.00 5.42 -10.04
N VAL A 644 -30.41 4.44 -9.34
CA VAL A 644 -31.03 3.11 -9.15
C VAL A 644 -32.36 3.29 -8.38
N PRO A 645 -33.49 2.73 -8.85
CA PRO A 645 -34.77 2.93 -8.15
C PRO A 645 -34.77 2.25 -6.77
N GLU A 646 -35.30 2.94 -5.77
CA GLU A 646 -35.29 2.48 -4.37
C GLU A 646 -36.11 1.19 -4.17
N THR A 647 -37.29 1.12 -4.81
CA THR A 647 -38.19 -0.04 -4.85
C THR A 647 -38.88 -0.14 -6.23
N PRO A 648 -39.44 -1.30 -6.61
CA PRO A 648 -40.21 -1.42 -7.85
C PRO A 648 -41.47 -0.52 -7.85
N SER A 649 -41.78 0.11 -8.98
CA SER A 649 -42.96 0.96 -9.12
C SER A 649 -44.25 0.15 -9.32
N PHE A 650 -45.41 0.78 -9.12
CA PHE A 650 -46.72 0.17 -9.37
C PHE A 650 -46.84 -0.40 -10.80
N GLN A 651 -46.41 0.37 -11.80
CA GLN A 651 -46.39 -0.04 -13.20
C GLN A 651 -45.45 -1.24 -13.44
N GLU A 652 -44.38 -1.41 -12.66
CA GLU A 652 -43.51 -2.57 -12.78
C GLU A 652 -44.11 -3.82 -12.13
N TYR A 653 -44.74 -3.68 -10.95
CA TYR A 653 -45.52 -4.78 -10.36
C TYR A 653 -46.66 -5.24 -11.29
N LEU A 654 -47.29 -4.34 -12.05
CA LEU A 654 -48.25 -4.70 -13.12
C LEU A 654 -47.62 -5.53 -14.26
N LYS A 655 -46.36 -5.26 -14.64
CA LYS A 655 -45.64 -6.09 -15.63
C LYS A 655 -45.32 -7.47 -15.05
N ILE A 656 -44.86 -7.53 -13.81
CA ILE A 656 -44.57 -8.78 -13.08
C ILE A 656 -45.84 -9.65 -13.00
N LEU A 657 -47.00 -9.06 -12.64
CA LEU A 657 -48.29 -9.77 -12.65
C LEU A 657 -48.67 -10.29 -14.05
N GLY A 658 -48.48 -9.48 -15.11
CA GLY A 658 -48.72 -9.91 -16.49
C GLY A 658 -47.79 -11.05 -16.95
N GLN A 659 -46.54 -11.07 -16.48
CA GLN A 659 -45.58 -12.14 -16.74
C GLN A 659 -45.92 -13.40 -15.95
N PHE A 660 -46.34 -13.30 -14.68
CA PHE A 660 -46.88 -14.44 -13.93
C PHE A 660 -48.11 -15.05 -14.64
N ALA A 661 -49.04 -14.21 -15.10
CA ALA A 661 -50.22 -14.64 -15.84
C ALA A 661 -49.90 -15.43 -17.13
N HIS A 662 -48.77 -15.11 -17.77
CA HIS A 662 -48.35 -15.73 -19.04
C HIS A 662 -47.48 -16.99 -18.85
N TYR A 663 -46.64 -17.04 -17.82
CA TYR A 663 -45.61 -18.09 -17.66
C TYR A 663 -45.78 -19.02 -16.46
N VAL A 664 -46.65 -18.71 -15.50
CA VAL A 664 -46.74 -19.39 -14.19
C VAL A 664 -48.19 -19.82 -13.89
N SER A 665 -48.40 -20.94 -13.19
CA SER A 665 -49.73 -21.28 -12.69
C SER A 665 -50.17 -20.33 -11.57
N PRO A 666 -51.47 -20.01 -11.46
CA PRO A 666 -52.01 -19.20 -10.36
C PRO A 666 -51.61 -19.73 -8.98
N SER A 667 -51.63 -21.05 -8.80
CA SER A 667 -51.23 -21.72 -7.55
C SER A 667 -49.80 -21.43 -7.13
N CYS A 668 -48.84 -21.50 -8.06
CA CYS A 668 -47.42 -21.17 -7.80
C CYS A 668 -47.20 -19.67 -7.59
N ALA A 669 -47.91 -18.80 -8.34
CA ALA A 669 -47.76 -17.35 -8.23
C ALA A 669 -48.53 -16.73 -7.04
N ALA A 670 -49.48 -17.44 -6.42
CA ALA A 670 -50.47 -16.88 -5.51
C ALA A 670 -49.87 -16.10 -4.31
N LYS A 671 -48.72 -16.55 -3.80
CA LYS A 671 -48.03 -15.91 -2.67
C LYS A 671 -47.30 -14.62 -3.06
N ALA A 672 -46.71 -14.58 -4.26
CA ALA A 672 -46.19 -13.36 -4.86
C ALA A 672 -47.32 -12.33 -5.13
N VAL A 673 -48.48 -12.78 -5.65
CA VAL A 673 -49.65 -11.90 -5.84
C VAL A 673 -50.17 -11.36 -4.50
N PHE A 674 -50.22 -12.17 -3.44
CA PHE A 674 -50.57 -11.73 -2.09
C PHE A 674 -49.65 -10.59 -1.61
N LYS A 675 -48.34 -10.76 -1.72
CA LYS A 675 -47.33 -9.75 -1.36
C LYS A 675 -47.50 -8.43 -2.12
N ILE A 676 -47.77 -8.50 -3.43
CA ILE A 676 -48.06 -7.31 -4.25
C ILE A 676 -49.35 -6.60 -3.76
N PHE A 677 -50.43 -7.35 -3.53
CA PHE A 677 -51.70 -6.80 -3.03
C PHE A 677 -51.58 -6.22 -1.60
N LEU A 678 -50.75 -6.82 -0.75
CA LEU A 678 -50.44 -6.32 0.58
C LEU A 678 -49.69 -4.99 0.52
N LYS A 679 -48.64 -4.91 -0.32
CA LYS A 679 -47.87 -3.68 -0.57
C LYS A 679 -48.76 -2.56 -1.10
N TRP A 680 -49.59 -2.85 -2.11
CA TRP A 680 -50.52 -1.88 -2.68
C TRP A 680 -51.60 -1.43 -1.69
N SER A 681 -52.03 -2.29 -0.75
CA SER A 681 -52.95 -1.88 0.32
C SER A 681 -52.30 -0.89 1.30
N ASP A 682 -51.01 -1.04 1.61
CA ASP A 682 -50.30 -0.10 2.49
C ASP A 682 -49.95 1.20 1.75
N ASP A 683 -49.57 1.13 0.46
CA ASP A 683 -49.38 2.30 -0.40
C ASP A 683 -50.67 3.12 -0.52
N LEU A 684 -51.82 2.46 -0.70
CA LEU A 684 -53.14 3.09 -0.77
C LEU A 684 -53.52 3.77 0.55
N LYS A 685 -53.22 3.14 1.70
CA LYS A 685 -53.38 3.75 3.03
C LYS A 685 -52.47 4.96 3.25
N SER A 686 -51.30 5.00 2.59
CA SER A 686 -50.40 6.16 2.58
C SER A 686 -50.74 7.23 1.51
N GLY A 687 -51.78 7.00 0.70
CA GLY A 687 -52.22 7.89 -0.37
C GLY A 687 -51.37 7.87 -1.65
N LYS A 688 -50.34 7.02 -1.73
CA LYS A 688 -49.34 7.03 -2.83
C LYS A 688 -49.83 6.42 -4.15
N SER A 689 -50.84 5.56 -4.13
CA SER A 689 -51.26 4.72 -5.27
C SER A 689 -52.73 4.89 -5.66
N ALA A 690 -53.39 5.98 -5.28
CA ALA A 690 -54.84 6.15 -5.50
C ALA A 690 -55.23 6.15 -6.99
N GLU A 691 -54.49 6.86 -7.84
CA GLU A 691 -54.72 6.92 -9.29
C GLU A 691 -54.33 5.60 -9.98
N ASP A 692 -53.19 5.03 -9.57
CA ASP A 692 -52.69 3.71 -9.99
C ASP A 692 -53.73 2.59 -9.77
N VAL A 693 -54.39 2.56 -8.60
CA VAL A 693 -55.44 1.58 -8.27
C VAL A 693 -56.70 1.76 -9.12
N VAL A 694 -57.03 2.98 -9.55
CA VAL A 694 -58.11 3.23 -10.53
C VAL A 694 -57.70 2.69 -11.90
N HIS A 695 -56.49 2.99 -12.37
CA HIS A 695 -55.97 2.49 -13.65
C HIS A 695 -55.90 0.95 -13.69
N PHE A 696 -55.52 0.30 -12.59
CA PHE A 696 -55.53 -1.16 -12.48
C PHE A 696 -56.95 -1.74 -12.50
N LYS A 697 -57.93 -1.05 -11.90
CA LYS A 697 -59.36 -1.43 -11.96
C LYS A 697 -59.94 -1.32 -13.37
N GLU A 698 -59.56 -0.29 -14.12
CA GLU A 698 -59.92 -0.15 -15.53
C GLU A 698 -59.36 -1.32 -16.36
N LYS A 699 -58.06 -1.62 -16.22
CA LYS A 699 -57.43 -2.78 -16.88
C LYS A 699 -58.05 -4.12 -16.47
N LEU A 700 -58.36 -4.33 -15.19
CA LEU A 700 -59.07 -5.53 -14.73
C LEU A 700 -60.46 -5.67 -15.37
N SER A 701 -61.03 -4.62 -15.95
CA SER A 701 -62.31 -4.69 -16.67
C SER A 701 -62.15 -5.14 -18.13
N GLU A 702 -60.92 -5.29 -18.64
CA GLU A 702 -60.61 -5.83 -19.97
C GLU A 702 -60.71 -7.36 -19.99
N VAL A 703 -61.03 -7.95 -21.16
CA VAL A 703 -61.14 -9.42 -21.32
C VAL A 703 -59.78 -10.10 -21.15
N ASP A 704 -58.76 -9.55 -21.80
CA ASP A 704 -57.46 -10.20 -21.98
C ASP A 704 -56.49 -9.97 -20.80
N TYR A 705 -56.81 -9.03 -19.90
CA TYR A 705 -55.96 -8.70 -18.74
C TYR A 705 -56.21 -9.63 -17.54
N THR A 706 -56.07 -10.94 -17.78
CA THR A 706 -56.32 -11.98 -16.78
C THR A 706 -55.15 -12.10 -15.81
N VAL A 707 -55.17 -11.34 -14.70
CA VAL A 707 -54.08 -11.31 -13.70
C VAL A 707 -54.52 -11.63 -12.26
N LEU A 708 -55.77 -12.05 -12.05
CA LEU A 708 -56.26 -12.50 -10.73
C LEU A 708 -56.15 -14.04 -10.60
N PRO A 709 -55.44 -14.56 -9.58
CA PRO A 709 -55.29 -16.01 -9.36
C PRO A 709 -56.53 -16.60 -8.67
N THR A 710 -56.93 -17.83 -9.01
CA THR A 710 -58.15 -18.47 -8.47
C THR A 710 -57.91 -19.86 -7.90
N GLU A 711 -58.79 -20.32 -6.99
CA GLU A 711 -58.77 -21.70 -6.46
C GLU A 711 -58.94 -22.79 -7.54
N SER A 712 -59.41 -22.44 -8.73
CA SER A 712 -59.52 -23.36 -9.87
C SER A 712 -58.24 -23.43 -10.73
N ASP A 713 -57.13 -22.89 -10.23
CA ASP A 713 -55.84 -22.74 -10.93
C ASP A 713 -55.98 -22.07 -12.31
N LYS A 714 -56.83 -21.03 -12.38
CA LYS A 714 -57.01 -20.18 -13.57
C LYS A 714 -56.76 -18.71 -13.27
N TRP A 715 -56.07 -18.04 -14.17
CA TRP A 715 -56.01 -16.58 -14.22
C TRP A 715 -57.30 -16.03 -14.83
N ILE A 716 -57.84 -14.95 -14.25
CA ILE A 716 -59.05 -14.26 -14.74
C ILE A 716 -58.93 -12.74 -14.59
N SER A 717 -59.84 -12.00 -15.24
CA SER A 717 -60.06 -10.57 -14.99
C SER A 717 -61.43 -10.35 -14.30
N LEU A 718 -61.83 -9.10 -14.10
CA LEU A 718 -63.16 -8.68 -13.62
C LEU A 718 -64.15 -8.40 -14.76
N HIS A 719 -63.79 -8.71 -16.02
CA HIS A 719 -64.73 -8.59 -17.13
C HIS A 719 -65.92 -9.56 -16.98
N SER A 720 -67.12 -9.11 -17.36
CA SER A 720 -68.40 -9.79 -17.12
C SER A 720 -68.50 -11.21 -17.69
N SER A 721 -67.66 -11.56 -18.66
CA SER A 721 -67.55 -12.91 -19.23
C SER A 721 -67.05 -13.98 -18.25
N PHE A 722 -66.35 -13.58 -17.17
CA PHE A 722 -65.82 -14.50 -16.15
C PHE A 722 -66.82 -14.78 -15.01
N GLY A 723 -68.05 -14.24 -15.08
CA GLY A 723 -69.06 -14.44 -14.05
C GLY A 723 -68.74 -13.68 -12.76
N LEU A 724 -69.05 -14.29 -11.60
CA LEU A 724 -68.83 -13.64 -10.31
C LEU A 724 -67.43 -13.92 -9.77
N VAL A 725 -66.61 -12.87 -9.69
CA VAL A 725 -65.32 -12.88 -8.98
C VAL A 725 -65.52 -12.33 -7.57
N CYS A 726 -65.08 -13.07 -6.55
CA CYS A 726 -65.17 -12.63 -5.16
C CYS A 726 -64.02 -13.18 -4.30
N TRP A 727 -63.74 -12.54 -3.16
CA TRP A 727 -62.84 -13.07 -2.14
C TRP A 727 -63.61 -13.78 -1.02
N CYS A 728 -62.92 -14.66 -0.28
CA CYS A 728 -63.55 -15.47 0.76
C CYS A 728 -63.36 -14.86 2.15
N ASP A 729 -64.45 -14.39 2.76
CA ASP A 729 -64.50 -14.00 4.17
C ASP A 729 -65.11 -15.08 5.09
N ASP A 730 -66.09 -15.86 4.63
CA ASP A 730 -66.60 -17.05 5.35
C ASP A 730 -66.41 -18.37 4.56
N GLU A 731 -65.47 -19.19 5.02
CA GLU A 731 -65.24 -20.56 4.57
C GLU A 731 -66.49 -21.45 4.66
N LYS A 732 -67.39 -21.21 5.64
CA LYS A 732 -68.67 -21.91 5.77
C LYS A 732 -69.68 -21.48 4.72
N LEU A 733 -69.57 -20.31 4.10
CA LEU A 733 -70.35 -19.90 2.93
C LEU A 733 -69.74 -20.47 1.66
N LYS A 734 -68.44 -20.27 1.42
CA LYS A 734 -67.68 -20.81 0.28
C LYS A 734 -67.93 -22.30 0.05
N LYS A 735 -67.89 -23.12 1.10
CA LYS A 735 -68.19 -24.57 1.05
C LYS A 735 -69.62 -24.92 0.59
N ARG A 736 -70.58 -23.98 0.63
CA ARG A 736 -71.96 -24.14 0.10
C ARG A 736 -72.07 -23.88 -1.40
N PHE A 737 -71.08 -23.18 -1.97
CA PHE A 737 -71.10 -22.65 -3.35
C PHE A 737 -70.02 -23.22 -4.28
N LYS A 738 -69.08 -24.06 -3.80
CA LYS A 738 -67.97 -24.72 -4.54
C LYS A 738 -68.34 -25.60 -5.78
N LYS A 739 -69.50 -25.43 -6.43
CA LYS A 739 -69.95 -26.12 -7.67
C LYS A 739 -70.85 -25.24 -8.57
N LYS A 740 -70.57 -23.94 -8.68
CA LYS A 740 -71.23 -22.96 -9.56
C LYS A 740 -70.21 -21.93 -10.05
N ASP A 741 -70.64 -21.06 -10.97
CA ASP A 741 -69.86 -20.10 -11.77
C ASP A 741 -69.40 -18.89 -10.94
N ILE A 742 -68.65 -19.18 -9.87
CA ILE A 742 -68.05 -18.22 -8.94
C ILE A 742 -66.56 -18.53 -8.86
N HIS A 743 -65.73 -17.53 -9.13
CA HIS A 743 -64.30 -17.62 -8.99
C HIS A 743 -63.84 -16.97 -7.67
N PHE A 744 -63.33 -17.81 -6.77
CA PHE A 744 -62.70 -17.39 -5.53
C PHE A 744 -61.24 -17.04 -5.78
N ILE A 745 -60.83 -15.82 -5.45
CA ILE A 745 -59.43 -15.39 -5.50
C ILE A 745 -58.60 -16.21 -4.50
N TYR A 746 -57.41 -16.64 -4.92
CA TYR A 746 -56.53 -17.52 -4.15
C TYR A 746 -55.14 -16.90 -3.93
N PHE A 747 -54.67 -16.94 -2.68
CA PHE A 747 -53.42 -16.32 -2.23
C PHE A 747 -52.43 -17.34 -1.64
N GLY A 748 -52.54 -18.61 -2.06
CA GLY A 748 -51.74 -19.71 -1.51
C GLY A 748 -52.30 -20.26 -0.21
N GLU A 749 -51.57 -21.20 0.39
CA GLU A 749 -51.76 -21.53 1.79
C GLU A 749 -51.21 -20.38 2.65
N ASN A 750 -52.01 -19.96 3.63
CA ASN A 750 -51.73 -18.77 4.45
C ASN A 750 -51.78 -19.14 5.93
N THR A 751 -50.88 -18.56 6.73
CA THR A 751 -50.90 -18.65 8.20
C THR A 751 -52.14 -17.94 8.76
N ASP A 752 -52.43 -18.06 10.05
CA ASP A 752 -53.56 -17.34 10.64
C ASP A 752 -53.31 -15.82 10.71
N GLU A 753 -52.05 -15.39 10.87
CA GLU A 753 -51.62 -13.99 10.77
C GLU A 753 -51.84 -13.44 9.34
N GLU A 754 -51.48 -14.20 8.31
CA GLU A 754 -51.69 -13.79 6.92
C GLU A 754 -53.17 -13.71 6.55
N LYS A 755 -54.01 -14.60 7.10
CA LYS A 755 -55.48 -14.48 6.98
C LYS A 755 -55.96 -13.18 7.62
N GLU A 756 -55.48 -12.83 8.80
CA GLU A 756 -55.82 -11.54 9.44
C GLU A 756 -55.38 -10.35 8.58
N LEU A 757 -54.19 -10.38 7.96
CA LEU A 757 -53.74 -9.37 7.01
C LEU A 757 -54.63 -9.29 5.75
N ILE A 758 -55.15 -10.42 5.25
CA ILE A 758 -56.14 -10.42 4.15
C ILE A 758 -57.43 -9.73 4.61
N HIS A 759 -57.97 -10.09 5.78
CA HIS A 759 -59.21 -9.52 6.31
C HIS A 759 -59.10 -8.03 6.68
N THR A 760 -57.93 -7.54 7.11
CA THR A 760 -57.74 -6.17 7.68
C THR A 760 -56.99 -5.18 6.77
N LYS A 761 -56.16 -5.66 5.85
CA LYS A 761 -55.47 -4.84 4.84
C LYS A 761 -56.04 -5.09 3.45
N VAL A 762 -55.84 -6.30 2.91
CA VAL A 762 -56.11 -6.58 1.49
C VAL A 762 -57.58 -6.39 1.12
N SER A 763 -58.51 -6.65 2.04
CA SER A 763 -59.94 -6.35 1.92
C SER A 763 -60.25 -4.91 1.48
N VAL A 764 -59.49 -3.92 1.96
CA VAL A 764 -59.65 -2.50 1.59
C VAL A 764 -59.26 -2.26 0.13
N LEU A 765 -58.20 -2.93 -0.34
CA LEU A 765 -57.80 -2.88 -1.75
C LEU A 765 -58.82 -3.61 -2.63
N MET A 766 -59.31 -4.77 -2.20
CA MET A 766 -60.35 -5.54 -2.91
C MET A 766 -61.62 -4.72 -3.12
N GLN A 767 -62.16 -4.09 -2.05
CA GLN A 767 -63.33 -3.22 -2.14
C GLN A 767 -63.07 -2.02 -3.06
N SER A 768 -61.86 -1.43 -3.02
CA SER A 768 -61.46 -0.34 -3.92
C SER A 768 -61.44 -0.77 -5.40
N LEU A 769 -60.88 -1.95 -5.69
CA LEU A 769 -60.90 -2.60 -7.01
C LEU A 769 -62.31 -3.07 -7.43
N GLY A 770 -63.29 -3.07 -6.54
CA GLY A 770 -64.67 -3.51 -6.82
C GLY A 770 -64.88 -5.03 -6.72
N ILE A 771 -63.99 -5.73 -6.00
CA ILE A 771 -64.03 -7.17 -5.76
C ILE A 771 -64.77 -7.43 -4.45
N PRO A 772 -66.03 -7.92 -4.46
CA PRO A 772 -66.81 -8.12 -3.25
C PRO A 772 -66.38 -9.37 -2.48
N SER A 773 -66.79 -9.45 -1.21
CA SER A 773 -66.68 -10.66 -0.40
C SER A 773 -67.83 -11.64 -0.68
N ILE A 774 -67.65 -12.91 -0.31
CA ILE A 774 -68.73 -13.91 -0.43
C ILE A 774 -69.89 -13.65 0.55
N SER A 775 -69.68 -13.03 1.72
CA SER A 775 -70.79 -12.62 2.60
C SER A 775 -71.56 -11.39 2.10
N GLU A 776 -70.89 -10.45 1.42
CA GLU A 776 -71.54 -9.26 0.82
C GLU A 776 -72.55 -9.62 -0.27
N VAL A 777 -72.26 -10.66 -1.07
CA VAL A 777 -73.10 -11.08 -2.22
C VAL A 777 -74.15 -12.16 -1.86
N VAL A 778 -73.98 -12.88 -0.75
CA VAL A 778 -74.87 -13.98 -0.36
C VAL A 778 -76.00 -13.52 0.57
N GLN A 779 -77.23 -13.66 0.09
CA GLN A 779 -78.46 -13.44 0.85
C GLN A 779 -79.07 -14.76 1.33
N ARG A 780 -79.91 -14.69 2.36
CA ARG A 780 -80.66 -15.84 2.91
C ARG A 780 -82.13 -15.72 2.51
N GLU A 781 -82.56 -16.62 1.63
CA GLU A 781 -83.94 -16.73 1.15
C GLU A 781 -84.75 -17.65 2.07
N ALA A 782 -85.92 -17.19 2.54
CA ALA A 782 -86.83 -17.97 3.37
C ALA A 782 -87.68 -18.94 2.53
N LYS A 783 -87.80 -20.18 3.00
CA LYS A 783 -88.75 -21.18 2.49
C LYS A 783 -89.55 -21.74 3.67
N TYR A 784 -90.86 -21.60 3.62
CA TYR A 784 -91.73 -21.84 4.76
C TYR A 784 -93.04 -22.56 4.41
N GLU A 785 -93.58 -23.29 5.38
CA GLU A 785 -94.85 -24.03 5.28
C GLU A 785 -95.73 -23.72 6.50
N GLY A 786 -97.05 -23.72 6.34
CA GLY A 786 -98.06 -23.57 7.40
C GLY A 786 -98.04 -22.21 8.10
N LEU A 787 -98.80 -21.23 7.60
CA LEU A 787 -98.88 -19.89 8.22
C LEU A 787 -99.75 -19.94 9.50
N GLN A 788 -99.21 -19.45 10.62
CA GLN A 788 -99.79 -19.50 11.97
C GLN A 788 -100.12 -18.10 12.50
N ASP A 789 -100.86 -17.99 13.61
CA ASP A 789 -101.09 -16.69 14.27
C ASP A 789 -99.77 -16.08 14.77
N ASN A 790 -99.61 -14.77 14.56
CA ASN A 790 -98.41 -14.02 14.92
C ASN A 790 -98.63 -13.06 16.10
N SER A 791 -99.81 -13.03 16.72
CA SER A 791 -100.17 -12.07 17.77
C SER A 791 -99.16 -12.01 18.93
N VAL A 792 -98.71 -13.16 19.43
CA VAL A 792 -97.73 -13.28 20.53
C VAL A 792 -96.36 -12.79 20.09
N THR A 793 -95.84 -13.27 18.95
CA THR A 793 -94.52 -12.87 18.43
C THR A 793 -94.45 -11.39 18.06
N VAL A 794 -95.50 -10.84 17.43
CA VAL A 794 -95.62 -9.41 17.14
C VAL A 794 -95.60 -8.58 18.42
N SER A 795 -96.23 -9.07 19.49
CA SER A 795 -96.21 -8.41 20.80
C SER A 795 -94.82 -8.44 21.43
N LEU A 796 -94.13 -9.59 21.38
CA LEU A 796 -92.77 -9.75 21.91
C LEU A 796 -91.75 -8.86 21.18
N VAL A 797 -91.76 -8.85 19.84
CA VAL A 797 -90.87 -7.99 19.03
C VAL A 797 -91.21 -6.51 19.24
N ASN A 798 -92.49 -6.14 19.33
CA ASN A 798 -92.87 -4.76 19.61
C ASN A 798 -92.47 -4.29 21.03
N TRP A 799 -92.38 -5.22 21.98
CA TRP A 799 -91.92 -4.94 23.35
C TRP A 799 -90.38 -4.88 23.48
N SER A 800 -89.63 -5.66 22.70
CA SER A 800 -88.15 -5.63 22.75
C SER A 800 -87.54 -4.41 22.03
N LEU A 801 -88.22 -3.85 21.02
CA LEU A 801 -87.73 -2.71 20.22
C LEU A 801 -87.28 -1.47 21.01
N PRO A 802 -87.99 -0.97 22.04
CA PRO A 802 -87.53 0.16 22.85
C PRO A 802 -86.25 -0.13 23.65
N TYR A 803 -86.06 -1.38 24.11
CA TYR A 803 -84.83 -1.78 24.80
C TYR A 803 -83.66 -1.88 23.81
N ALA A 804 -83.91 -2.41 22.61
CA ALA A 804 -82.90 -2.44 21.54
C ALA A 804 -82.45 -1.01 21.16
N GLN A 805 -83.40 -0.07 21.08
CA GLN A 805 -83.12 1.33 20.83
C GLN A 805 -82.24 1.95 21.94
N ARG A 806 -82.52 1.68 23.23
CA ARG A 806 -81.70 2.16 24.36
C ARG A 806 -80.27 1.61 24.30
N TYR A 807 -80.13 0.32 24.01
CA TYR A 807 -78.84 -0.36 23.89
C TYR A 807 -77.97 0.32 22.82
N ILE A 808 -78.50 0.43 21.60
CA ILE A 808 -77.79 1.00 20.45
C ILE A 808 -77.51 2.50 20.66
N PHE A 809 -78.46 3.25 21.24
CA PHE A 809 -78.27 4.67 21.58
C PHE A 809 -77.12 4.89 22.59
N THR A 810 -76.96 3.99 23.57
CA THR A 810 -75.96 4.15 24.64
C THR A 810 -74.59 3.60 24.25
N LEU A 811 -74.54 2.40 23.67
CA LEU A 811 -73.29 1.65 23.43
C LEU A 811 -72.76 1.76 22.00
N HIS A 812 -73.58 2.22 21.05
CA HIS A 812 -73.20 2.40 19.65
C HIS A 812 -73.67 3.75 19.11
N HIS A 813 -73.42 4.82 19.87
CA HIS A 813 -74.02 6.14 19.65
C HIS A 813 -73.81 6.71 18.24
N GLU A 814 -72.61 6.60 17.67
CA GLU A 814 -72.32 7.04 16.29
C GLU A 814 -73.15 6.28 15.25
N LYS A 815 -73.28 4.96 15.42
CA LYS A 815 -74.13 4.12 14.56
C LYS A 815 -75.60 4.50 14.72
N TYR A 816 -76.05 4.85 15.93
CA TYR A 816 -77.40 5.38 16.15
C TYR A 816 -77.61 6.71 15.40
N THR A 817 -76.73 7.70 15.56
CA THR A 817 -76.91 9.02 14.95
C THR A 817 -76.89 8.97 13.41
N GLN A 818 -76.01 8.14 12.83
CA GLN A 818 -75.96 7.88 11.39
C GLN A 818 -77.23 7.15 10.88
N THR A 819 -77.62 6.05 11.52
CA THR A 819 -78.61 5.12 10.94
C THR A 819 -80.06 5.34 11.39
N LYS A 820 -80.34 6.13 12.44
CA LYS A 820 -81.68 6.20 13.07
C LYS A 820 -82.84 6.48 12.12
N LYS A 821 -82.65 7.28 11.06
CA LYS A 821 -83.70 7.53 10.04
C LYS A 821 -84.02 6.26 9.23
N THR A 822 -82.99 5.52 8.82
CA THR A 822 -83.09 4.28 8.03
C THR A 822 -83.68 3.15 8.87
N VAL A 823 -83.13 2.92 10.06
CA VAL A 823 -83.61 1.89 11.00
C VAL A 823 -85.07 2.12 11.40
N TYR A 824 -85.45 3.35 11.73
CA TYR A 824 -86.84 3.68 12.06
C TYR A 824 -87.81 3.45 10.88
N SER A 825 -87.33 3.58 9.63
CA SER A 825 -88.07 3.26 8.42
C SER A 825 -88.19 1.74 8.21
N GLN A 826 -87.11 0.99 8.44
CA GLN A 826 -87.08 -0.48 8.39
C GLN A 826 -88.01 -1.09 9.44
N VAL A 827 -87.89 -0.71 10.72
CA VAL A 827 -88.76 -1.16 11.83
C VAL A 827 -90.25 -0.90 11.54
N LYS A 828 -90.59 0.25 10.93
CA LYS A 828 -91.97 0.57 10.53
C LYS A 828 -92.50 -0.22 9.33
N ARG A 829 -91.61 -0.86 8.56
CA ARG A 829 -91.94 -1.70 7.40
C ARG A 829 -91.75 -3.19 7.68
N LEU A 830 -91.20 -3.54 8.84
CA LEU A 830 -90.98 -4.92 9.29
C LEU A 830 -92.32 -5.66 9.44
N GLN A 831 -92.41 -6.81 8.80
CA GLN A 831 -93.49 -7.77 8.90
C GLN A 831 -92.98 -8.99 9.69
N VAL A 832 -93.84 -9.59 10.52
CA VAL A 832 -93.48 -10.75 11.34
C VAL A 832 -94.42 -11.89 10.98
N PHE A 833 -93.86 -13.04 10.63
CA PHE A 833 -94.59 -14.23 10.20
C PHE A 833 -94.25 -15.40 11.11
N VAL A 834 -95.28 -16.11 11.59
CA VAL A 834 -95.11 -17.38 12.31
C VAL A 834 -95.46 -18.51 11.35
N VAL A 835 -94.58 -19.50 11.24
CA VAL A 835 -94.67 -20.59 10.26
C VAL A 835 -94.30 -21.94 10.88
N GLU A 836 -95.05 -23.00 10.58
CA GLU A 836 -94.86 -24.33 11.18
C GLU A 836 -93.48 -24.94 10.87
N LYS A 837 -92.97 -24.71 9.66
CA LYS A 837 -91.62 -25.08 9.26
C LYS A 837 -90.95 -23.87 8.60
N LEU A 838 -89.72 -23.60 9.02
CA LEU A 838 -88.84 -22.61 8.40
C LEU A 838 -87.51 -23.25 8.00
N CYS A 839 -87.18 -23.08 6.73
CA CYS A 839 -85.86 -23.35 6.18
C CYS A 839 -85.34 -22.09 5.49
N TYR A 840 -84.03 -21.97 5.34
CA TYR A 840 -83.41 -20.99 4.49
C TYR A 840 -82.49 -21.62 3.43
N LYS A 841 -82.34 -20.91 2.32
CA LYS A 841 -81.46 -21.22 1.20
C LYS A 841 -80.51 -20.04 1.01
N ASN A 842 -79.25 -20.29 0.68
CA ASN A 842 -78.28 -19.21 0.42
C ASN A 842 -78.37 -18.88 -1.08
N VAL A 843 -78.53 -17.62 -1.43
CA VAL A 843 -78.73 -17.17 -2.82
C VAL A 843 -77.90 -15.93 -3.12
N ILE A 844 -77.46 -15.80 -4.37
CA ILE A 844 -76.82 -14.59 -4.91
C ILE A 844 -77.73 -14.08 -6.02
N PRO A 845 -78.66 -13.14 -5.73
CA PRO A 845 -79.75 -12.81 -6.65
C PRO A 845 -79.31 -12.23 -7.99
N GLN A 846 -78.18 -11.51 -8.02
CA GLN A 846 -77.64 -10.87 -9.24
C GLN A 846 -77.21 -11.88 -10.32
N TYR A 847 -76.95 -13.14 -9.94
CA TYR A 847 -76.42 -14.18 -10.84
C TYR A 847 -77.29 -15.46 -10.86
N ASP A 848 -78.46 -15.46 -10.19
CA ASP A 848 -79.30 -16.65 -9.91
C ASP A 848 -78.54 -17.84 -9.26
N ILE A 849 -77.49 -17.53 -8.49
CA ILE A 849 -76.65 -18.55 -7.86
C ILE A 849 -77.21 -18.92 -6.47
N PHE A 850 -78.09 -19.91 -6.45
CA PHE A 850 -78.57 -20.56 -5.23
C PHE A 850 -77.76 -21.80 -4.79
N SER A 851 -77.67 -22.02 -3.48
CA SER A 851 -77.04 -23.19 -2.84
C SER A 851 -77.92 -24.45 -2.91
N LYS A 852 -77.32 -25.64 -3.06
CA LYS A 852 -78.05 -26.92 -3.22
C LYS A 852 -78.71 -27.47 -1.94
N LYS A 853 -78.35 -26.98 -0.76
CA LYS A 853 -78.87 -27.46 0.54
C LYS A 853 -79.79 -26.42 1.17
N GLU A 854 -80.91 -26.88 1.69
CA GLU A 854 -81.81 -26.10 2.55
C GLU A 854 -81.46 -26.35 4.02
N TYR A 855 -81.50 -25.30 4.83
CA TYR A 855 -81.06 -25.30 6.22
C TYR A 855 -82.24 -24.94 7.13
N LYS A 856 -82.61 -25.81 8.07
CA LYS A 856 -83.65 -25.51 9.07
C LYS A 856 -83.18 -24.38 10.00
N CYS A 857 -84.07 -23.47 10.37
CA CYS A 857 -83.84 -22.50 11.44
C CYS A 857 -85.13 -22.21 12.22
N SER A 858 -84.98 -21.71 13.44
CA SER A 858 -86.08 -21.26 14.32
C SER A 858 -86.58 -19.87 13.97
N SER A 859 -85.69 -18.99 13.49
CA SER A 859 -86.02 -17.65 13.00
C SER A 859 -85.18 -17.29 11.77
N LEU A 860 -85.63 -16.33 10.96
CA LEU A 860 -84.86 -15.75 9.86
C LEU A 860 -85.35 -14.32 9.55
N LEU A 861 -84.43 -13.36 9.47
CA LEU A 861 -84.69 -12.05 8.88
C LEU A 861 -84.30 -12.05 7.39
N GLN A 862 -85.28 -11.87 6.52
CA GLN A 862 -85.08 -11.63 5.09
C GLN A 862 -85.65 -10.25 4.75
N ASP A 863 -84.78 -9.29 4.40
CA ASP A 863 -85.12 -7.94 3.95
C ASP A 863 -85.91 -7.10 5.00
N LYS A 864 -87.21 -7.37 5.09
CA LYS A 864 -88.25 -6.66 5.85
C LYS A 864 -89.30 -7.65 6.41
N ALA A 865 -89.03 -8.95 6.33
CA ALA A 865 -89.84 -10.04 6.85
C ALA A 865 -89.02 -10.85 7.85
N LEU A 866 -89.49 -10.91 9.10
CA LEU A 866 -88.95 -11.76 10.15
C LEU A 866 -89.84 -12.99 10.27
N TYR A 867 -89.34 -14.14 9.81
CA TYR A 867 -90.00 -15.43 9.94
C TYR A 867 -89.57 -16.10 11.25
N THR A 868 -90.48 -16.83 11.91
CA THR A 868 -90.15 -17.67 13.07
C THR A 868 -91.06 -18.89 13.21
N THR A 869 -90.57 -19.93 13.88
CA THR A 869 -91.37 -21.11 14.26
C THR A 869 -92.16 -20.87 15.57
N PRO A 870 -93.24 -21.65 15.85
CA PRO A 870 -94.02 -21.51 17.09
C PRO A 870 -93.25 -21.90 18.37
N CYS A 871 -92.21 -22.73 18.25
CA CYS A 871 -91.27 -22.98 19.33
C CYS A 871 -90.40 -21.73 19.56
N LEU A 872 -90.76 -20.97 20.60
CA LEU A 872 -90.21 -19.65 20.94
C LEU A 872 -88.78 -19.71 21.52
N ASP A 873 -87.80 -20.06 20.70
CA ASP A 873 -86.42 -19.65 20.98
C ASP A 873 -86.27 -18.13 20.78
N SER A 874 -86.55 -17.41 21.86
CA SER A 874 -86.39 -15.96 21.91
C SER A 874 -84.96 -15.46 21.71
N HIS A 875 -83.92 -16.27 21.94
CA HIS A 875 -82.55 -15.87 21.67
C HIS A 875 -82.29 -15.87 20.15
N SER A 876 -82.64 -16.95 19.43
CA SER A 876 -82.59 -16.97 17.97
C SER A 876 -83.42 -15.84 17.33
N LEU A 877 -84.61 -15.55 17.88
CA LEU A 877 -85.45 -14.44 17.43
C LEU A 877 -84.73 -13.09 17.58
N PHE A 878 -84.05 -12.86 18.71
CA PHE A 878 -83.33 -11.61 18.96
C PHE A 878 -81.99 -11.51 18.23
N MET A 879 -81.33 -12.63 17.91
CA MET A 879 -80.18 -12.69 17.00
C MET A 879 -80.57 -12.25 15.57
N GLU A 880 -81.65 -12.78 15.02
CA GLU A 880 -82.12 -12.38 13.69
C GLU A 880 -82.66 -10.94 13.69
N LEU A 881 -83.32 -10.50 14.78
CA LEU A 881 -83.78 -9.12 14.93
C LEU A 881 -82.62 -8.13 15.07
N SER A 882 -81.50 -8.47 15.73
CA SER A 882 -80.38 -7.55 15.89
C SER A 882 -79.70 -7.22 14.56
N GLY A 883 -79.71 -8.15 13.60
CA GLY A 883 -79.29 -7.92 12.21
C GLY A 883 -79.96 -6.73 11.53
N LEU A 884 -81.21 -6.38 11.91
CA LEU A 884 -81.93 -5.22 11.40
C LEU A 884 -81.23 -3.88 11.70
N PHE A 885 -80.42 -3.83 12.77
CA PHE A 885 -79.73 -2.63 13.23
C PHE A 885 -78.22 -2.63 12.91
N PHE A 886 -77.70 -3.78 12.49
CA PHE A 886 -76.27 -4.00 12.22
C PHE A 886 -76.02 -4.37 10.75
N ASN A 887 -76.76 -3.73 9.83
CA ASN A 887 -76.61 -3.88 8.36
C ASN A 887 -76.72 -5.33 7.86
N GLY A 888 -77.51 -6.18 8.53
CA GLY A 888 -77.70 -7.59 8.22
C GLY A 888 -76.87 -8.56 9.07
N VAL A 889 -75.85 -8.09 9.79
CA VAL A 889 -75.00 -8.91 10.66
C VAL A 889 -75.66 -9.10 12.03
N PRO A 890 -75.94 -10.33 12.50
CA PRO A 890 -76.45 -10.57 13.86
C PRO A 890 -75.48 -10.10 14.94
N ASP A 891 -75.94 -9.22 15.84
CA ASP A 891 -75.18 -8.83 17.03
C ASP A 891 -75.59 -9.68 18.25
N LEU A 892 -74.60 -10.36 18.83
CA LEU A 892 -74.76 -11.29 19.95
C LEU A 892 -74.99 -10.57 21.29
N HIS A 893 -74.39 -9.41 21.51
CA HIS A 893 -74.46 -8.72 22.79
C HIS A 893 -75.84 -8.06 22.99
N LEU A 894 -76.38 -7.46 21.93
CA LEU A 894 -77.76 -6.99 21.87
C LEU A 894 -78.75 -8.15 21.99
N ALA A 895 -78.54 -9.26 21.30
CA ALA A 895 -79.45 -10.42 21.40
C ALA A 895 -79.47 -11.01 22.83
N ASN A 896 -78.31 -11.11 23.48
CA ASN A 896 -78.18 -11.51 24.88
C ASN A 896 -78.86 -10.50 25.83
N PHE A 897 -78.67 -9.20 25.61
CA PHE A 897 -79.32 -8.15 26.41
C PHE A 897 -80.85 -8.20 26.31
N LEU A 898 -81.41 -8.36 25.10
CA LEU A 898 -82.85 -8.50 24.90
C LEU A 898 -83.40 -9.80 25.50
N HIS A 899 -82.65 -10.91 25.38
CA HIS A 899 -83.03 -12.19 25.98
C HIS A 899 -83.01 -12.12 27.52
N LEU A 900 -81.99 -11.49 28.11
CA LEU A 900 -81.88 -11.27 29.55
C LEU A 900 -83.04 -10.42 30.09
N ILE A 901 -83.37 -9.30 29.43
CA ILE A 901 -84.50 -8.44 29.82
C ILE A 901 -85.84 -9.20 29.69
N LYS A 902 -86.02 -10.02 28.65
CA LYS A 902 -87.17 -10.93 28.53
C LYS A 902 -87.26 -11.88 29.73
N THR A 903 -86.20 -12.62 30.04
CA THR A 903 -86.18 -13.59 31.15
C THR A 903 -86.38 -12.91 32.51
N MET A 904 -85.91 -11.67 32.70
CA MET A 904 -86.18 -10.87 33.90
C MET A 904 -87.65 -10.47 34.04
N ALA A 905 -88.30 -10.04 32.94
CA ALA A 905 -89.74 -9.75 32.94
C ALA A 905 -90.59 -11.02 33.17
N GLU A 906 -90.18 -12.15 32.59
CA GLU A 906 -90.80 -13.47 32.81
C GLU A 906 -90.58 -14.01 34.23
N SER A 907 -89.54 -13.56 34.93
CA SER A 907 -89.29 -13.86 36.35
C SER A 907 -90.15 -13.02 37.32
N GLY A 908 -91.05 -12.17 36.81
CA GLY A 908 -91.97 -11.37 37.63
C GLY A 908 -91.33 -10.18 38.36
N LEU A 909 -90.14 -9.73 37.95
CA LEU A 909 -89.47 -8.57 38.54
C LEU A 909 -90.24 -7.27 38.23
N SER A 910 -90.27 -6.35 39.19
CA SER A 910 -90.94 -5.05 39.01
C SER A 910 -90.19 -4.14 38.01
N GLU A 911 -90.92 -3.25 37.34
CA GLU A 911 -90.32 -2.30 36.39
C GLU A 911 -89.18 -1.48 37.02
N GLY A 912 -89.29 -1.10 38.29
CA GLY A 912 -88.23 -0.36 39.01
C GLY A 912 -86.96 -1.18 39.23
N GLN A 913 -87.08 -2.48 39.53
CA GLN A 913 -85.93 -3.38 39.65
C GLN A 913 -85.28 -3.63 38.29
N MET A 914 -86.09 -3.81 37.25
CA MET A 914 -85.61 -4.02 35.88
C MET A 914 -84.90 -2.76 35.34
N GLU A 915 -85.45 -1.56 35.55
CA GLU A 915 -84.77 -0.30 35.21
C GLU A 915 -83.46 -0.10 35.99
N SER A 916 -83.44 -0.41 37.29
CA SER A 916 -82.23 -0.35 38.10
C SER A 916 -81.13 -1.25 37.54
N PHE A 917 -81.46 -2.49 37.15
CA PHE A 917 -80.49 -3.41 36.53
C PHE A 917 -80.01 -2.94 35.15
N ILE A 918 -80.92 -2.44 34.30
CA ILE A 918 -80.57 -1.94 32.97
C ILE A 918 -79.61 -0.74 33.05
N VAL A 919 -79.85 0.20 33.98
CA VAL A 919 -79.01 1.39 34.15
C VAL A 919 -77.71 1.07 34.92
N ASN A 920 -77.79 0.36 36.05
CA ASN A 920 -76.64 0.19 36.95
C ASN A 920 -75.75 -1.00 36.58
N SER A 921 -76.34 -2.12 36.14
CA SER A 921 -75.60 -3.36 35.84
C SER A 921 -75.25 -3.49 34.36
N GLN A 922 -76.19 -3.16 33.45
CA GLN A 922 -75.94 -3.19 32.00
C GLN A 922 -75.40 -1.86 31.44
N LYS A 923 -75.33 -0.79 32.25
CA LYS A 923 -74.87 0.56 31.86
C LYS A 923 -75.66 1.19 30.70
N VAL A 924 -76.88 0.73 30.43
CA VAL A 924 -77.73 1.21 29.32
C VAL A 924 -78.67 2.30 29.83
N GLN A 925 -78.46 3.53 29.36
CA GLN A 925 -79.20 4.70 29.82
C GLN A 925 -80.63 4.74 29.27
N LYS A 926 -81.42 5.74 29.74
CA LYS A 926 -82.72 6.06 29.15
C LYS A 926 -82.51 6.95 27.92
N ILE A 927 -83.36 6.76 26.91
CA ILE A 927 -83.40 7.62 25.72
C ILE A 927 -83.94 9.01 26.15
N PRO A 928 -83.33 10.13 25.71
CA PRO A 928 -83.83 11.49 26.01
C PRO A 928 -85.24 11.75 25.47
N ASP A 929 -86.01 12.58 26.19
CA ASP A 929 -87.46 12.84 25.97
C ASP A 929 -87.87 13.48 24.62
N GLY A 930 -86.94 13.65 23.67
CA GLY A 930 -87.20 14.13 22.30
C GLY A 930 -87.09 13.06 21.19
N GLU A 931 -86.54 11.88 21.46
CA GLU A 931 -86.33 10.83 20.46
C GLU A 931 -87.57 9.96 20.22
N LYS A 932 -87.72 9.42 19.00
CA LYS A 932 -88.93 8.68 18.61
C LYS A 932 -88.78 7.19 18.92
N ILE A 933 -89.57 6.68 19.86
CA ILE A 933 -89.55 5.28 20.29
C ILE A 933 -89.88 4.33 19.12
N TRP A 934 -89.05 3.30 18.94
CA TRP A 934 -89.19 2.25 17.93
C TRP A 934 -90.38 1.33 18.25
N SER A 935 -91.22 1.08 17.25
CA SER A 935 -92.46 0.28 17.40
C SER A 935 -92.98 -0.19 16.03
N LEU A 936 -93.66 -1.34 16.01
CA LEU A 936 -94.20 -1.96 14.80
C LEU A 936 -95.50 -1.30 14.34
N LYS A 937 -95.66 -1.11 13.03
CA LYS A 937 -96.89 -0.56 12.42
C LYS A 937 -98.11 -1.49 12.60
N SER A 938 -97.89 -2.80 12.77
CA SER A 938 -98.92 -3.83 13.01
C SER A 938 -99.57 -3.72 14.40
N ALA A 939 -98.79 -3.41 15.45
CA ALA A 939 -99.28 -3.31 16.83
C ALA A 939 -100.40 -2.26 17.00
N LEU A 940 -100.38 -1.19 16.19
CA LEU A 940 -101.43 -0.16 16.15
C LEU A 940 -102.79 -0.67 15.63
N LYS A 941 -102.85 -1.80 14.91
CA LYS A 941 -104.10 -2.45 14.51
C LYS A 941 -104.54 -3.57 15.48
N ALA A 942 -103.60 -4.24 16.14
CA ALA A 942 -103.89 -5.38 17.01
C ALA A 942 -104.81 -5.04 18.21
N LYS A 943 -104.73 -3.81 18.73
CA LYS A 943 -105.54 -3.29 19.86
C LYS A 943 -107.08 -3.31 19.70
N LYS A 944 -107.63 -3.88 18.62
CA LYS A 944 -109.09 -4.08 18.43
C LYS A 944 -109.55 -5.52 18.19
N LYS A 945 -108.66 -6.53 18.10
CA LYS A 945 -109.04 -7.96 18.01
C LYS A 945 -107.96 -8.91 18.56
N ALA A 946 -107.89 -9.05 19.89
CA ALA A 946 -107.46 -10.27 20.58
C ALA A 946 -107.73 -10.11 22.09
N GLY A 947 -108.48 -11.04 22.69
CA GLY A 947 -108.72 -11.10 24.13
C GLY A 947 -107.67 -11.92 24.88
N ILE A 948 -106.39 -11.79 24.50
CA ILE A 948 -105.29 -12.59 25.07
C ILE A 948 -104.39 -11.66 25.90
N SER A 949 -104.55 -11.72 27.22
CA SER A 949 -103.67 -11.04 28.15
C SER A 949 -102.43 -11.88 28.41
N LEU A 950 -101.29 -11.46 27.86
CA LEU A 950 -99.99 -11.92 28.34
C LEU A 950 -99.76 -11.30 29.73
N SER A 951 -99.84 -12.13 30.78
CA SER A 951 -99.96 -11.72 32.19
C SER A 951 -98.80 -10.88 32.75
N TRP A 952 -97.72 -10.74 31.99
CA TRP A 952 -96.46 -10.11 32.42
C TRP A 952 -96.09 -8.86 31.60
N LEU A 953 -97.05 -8.26 30.87
CA LEU A 953 -96.85 -7.01 30.12
C LEU A 953 -97.60 -5.82 30.77
N PRO A 954 -96.89 -4.89 31.44
CA PRO A 954 -97.48 -3.67 31.99
C PRO A 954 -98.10 -2.77 30.91
N SER A 955 -99.19 -2.08 31.25
CA SER A 955 -99.91 -1.18 30.34
C SER A 955 -99.47 0.26 30.52
N SER A 956 -98.90 0.86 29.46
CA SER A 956 -98.25 2.16 29.56
C SER A 956 -99.22 3.35 29.62
N SER A 957 -98.72 4.41 30.28
CA SER A 957 -99.16 5.82 30.28
C SER A 957 -100.09 6.33 31.39
N LYS A 958 -99.55 7.26 32.19
CA LYS A 958 -100.21 8.48 32.67
C LYS A 958 -99.13 9.56 32.92
N ARG A 959 -99.32 10.76 32.40
CA ARG A 959 -98.46 11.93 32.67
C ARG A 959 -98.90 12.64 33.95
N ARG A 960 -97.99 13.30 34.65
CA ARG A 960 -98.27 14.54 35.39
C ARG A 960 -97.01 15.40 35.54
N HIS A 961 -97.17 16.71 35.50
CA HIS A 961 -96.13 17.68 35.88
C HIS A 961 -96.14 17.89 37.40
N GLY A 962 -94.99 18.29 37.95
CA GLY A 962 -94.77 18.75 39.32
C GLY A 962 -93.39 19.40 39.40
N SER A 963 -93.19 20.37 40.28
CA SER A 963 -92.01 21.26 40.29
C SER A 963 -91.36 21.37 41.68
N SER A 964 -90.16 21.98 41.69
CA SER A 964 -89.41 22.54 42.84
C SER A 964 -89.01 21.61 43.99
N GLU A 965 -87.76 21.14 43.93
CA GLU A 965 -86.63 21.58 44.80
C GLU A 965 -86.68 21.44 46.35
N LEU A 966 -85.50 21.11 46.92
CA LEU A 966 -85.13 21.13 48.35
C LEU A 966 -85.80 20.04 49.24
N HIS A 967 -85.18 19.46 50.28
CA HIS A 967 -83.81 19.54 50.85
C HIS A 967 -83.54 18.28 51.72
N VAL A 968 -82.28 18.08 52.16
CA VAL A 968 -81.89 17.30 53.39
C VAL A 968 -82.01 15.75 53.22
N ASP A 969 -81.15 14.87 53.78
CA ASP A 969 -80.33 14.97 55.01
C ASP A 969 -78.92 14.32 54.97
N ASP A 970 -78.21 14.52 56.09
CA ASP A 970 -77.05 13.87 56.73
C ASP A 970 -76.73 12.36 56.46
N SER A 971 -75.57 11.80 56.88
CA SER A 971 -74.19 12.27 57.17
C SER A 971 -73.35 11.09 57.75
N LYS A 972 -72.08 11.38 58.13
CA LYS A 972 -71.19 10.63 59.06
C LYS A 972 -70.38 9.47 58.47
N GLN A 973 -69.13 9.21 58.85
CA GLN A 973 -68.06 9.87 59.67
C GLN A 973 -66.72 9.20 59.18
N GLU A 974 -65.48 9.71 59.29
CA GLU A 974 -64.88 10.86 60.00
C GLU A 974 -63.47 11.20 59.45
N LEU A 975 -62.96 12.45 59.67
CA LEU A 975 -61.58 12.96 59.96
C LEU A 975 -60.30 12.27 59.33
N ALA A 976 -59.10 12.86 59.19
CA ALA A 976 -58.50 14.22 59.18
C ALA A 976 -56.95 14.05 59.05
N SER A 977 -56.07 15.05 58.81
CA SER A 977 -56.09 16.33 58.04
C SER A 977 -54.62 16.86 57.96
N GLY A 978 -54.28 17.77 57.04
CA GLY A 978 -52.93 18.40 57.01
C GLY A 978 -52.59 19.18 55.73
N HIS A 979 -51.79 20.25 55.86
CA HIS A 979 -51.29 21.15 54.79
C HIS A 979 -49.92 21.74 55.24
N VAL A 980 -49.38 22.76 54.52
CA VAL A 980 -48.16 23.57 54.88
C VAL A 980 -46.81 22.86 54.55
N SER A 981 -45.75 23.46 53.95
CA SER A 981 -45.46 24.82 53.39
C SER A 981 -44.41 24.79 52.23
N SER A 982 -44.01 25.97 51.74
CA SER A 982 -43.11 26.28 50.59
C SER A 982 -41.72 26.85 51.01
N SER A 983 -41.07 27.65 50.13
CA SER A 983 -39.76 28.37 50.20
C SER A 983 -38.50 27.47 50.07
N GLU A 984 -37.69 27.54 48.99
CA GLU A 984 -36.70 28.58 48.56
C GLU A 984 -35.32 28.35 49.25
N GLU A 985 -34.13 28.64 48.68
CA GLU A 985 -33.71 29.53 47.58
C GLU A 985 -32.34 29.06 46.98
N ASP A 986 -32.05 29.34 45.69
CA ASP A 986 -30.79 29.87 45.08
C ASP A 986 -29.35 29.36 45.45
N VAL A 987 -28.29 29.44 44.60
CA VAL A 987 -28.14 29.95 43.20
C VAL A 987 -26.96 29.28 42.43
N ALA A 988 -27.04 29.35 41.09
CA ALA A 988 -26.04 29.24 40.00
C ALA A 988 -24.62 28.63 40.16
N GLU A 989 -24.15 28.03 39.06
CA GLU A 989 -22.75 28.14 38.61
C GLU A 989 -22.73 28.53 37.10
N SER A 990 -21.65 29.15 36.62
CA SER A 990 -21.57 29.70 35.25
C SER A 990 -20.21 29.47 34.56
N PHE A 991 -20.17 29.68 33.25
CA PHE A 991 -19.17 29.12 32.33
C PHE A 991 -17.74 29.66 32.42
N LYS A 992 -16.80 28.73 32.18
CA LYS A 992 -15.49 28.87 31.47
C LYS A 992 -14.37 29.67 32.09
N GLU A 993 -13.19 29.04 32.08
CA GLU A 993 -12.02 29.62 31.40
C GLU A 993 -11.22 28.53 30.66
N GLN A 994 -10.34 28.91 29.72
CA GLN A 994 -9.50 27.99 28.93
C GLN A 994 -8.03 28.45 28.97
N ILE A 995 -7.11 27.56 29.38
CA ILE A 995 -5.67 27.67 29.12
C ILE A 995 -5.05 26.25 28.97
N PRO A 996 -3.82 26.06 28.44
CA PRO A 996 -3.70 25.31 27.18
C PRO A 996 -2.90 24.00 27.27
N ILE A 997 -2.93 23.25 26.17
CA ILE A 997 -2.18 22.00 25.98
C ILE A 997 -0.67 22.27 25.91
N GLN A 998 0.13 21.51 26.67
CA GLN A 998 1.58 21.41 26.48
C GLN A 998 1.94 20.08 25.81
N THR A 999 2.93 20.12 24.91
CA THR A 999 3.53 18.94 24.27
C THR A 999 4.32 18.10 25.27
N ALA A 1000 4.24 16.78 25.15
CA ALA A 1000 4.96 15.87 26.05
C ALA A 1000 6.44 15.71 25.66
N ASP A 1001 7.34 16.11 26.56
CA ASP A 1001 8.79 15.95 26.39
C ASP A 1001 9.23 14.48 26.48
N THR A 1002 10.01 14.03 25.49
CA THR A 1002 10.55 12.67 25.44
C THR A 1002 11.92 12.62 26.13
N ASN A 1003 11.95 12.15 27.38
CA ASN A 1003 13.17 12.09 28.18
C ASN A 1003 13.93 10.76 28.01
N LEU A 1004 15.21 10.84 27.63
CA LEU A 1004 16.12 9.70 27.50
C LEU A 1004 16.81 9.41 28.84
N VAL A 1005 16.66 8.20 29.37
CA VAL A 1005 17.41 7.74 30.56
C VAL A 1005 18.72 7.10 30.09
N ALA A 1006 19.84 7.81 30.28
CA ALA A 1006 21.18 7.33 29.99
C ALA A 1006 21.83 6.68 31.22
N GLY A 1007 22.43 5.50 31.06
CA GLY A 1007 23.20 4.83 32.10
C GLY A 1007 24.63 5.39 32.24
N TYR A 1008 25.13 5.43 33.47
CA TYR A 1008 26.56 5.66 33.76
C TYR A 1008 27.30 4.32 33.89
N ASP A 1009 28.52 4.26 33.37
CA ASP A 1009 29.30 3.03 33.30
C ASP A 1009 30.43 2.98 34.37
N ASN A 1010 30.77 1.74 34.72
CA ASN A 1010 31.73 1.23 35.71
C ASN A 1010 32.94 2.10 36.15
N THR A 1011 33.21 2.11 37.47
CA THR A 1011 34.57 2.22 38.05
C THR A 1011 34.78 1.22 39.19
N ALA A 1012 35.96 0.59 39.27
CA ALA A 1012 36.24 -0.52 40.19
C ALA A 1012 36.72 -0.07 41.59
N GLY A 1013 36.55 -0.94 42.61
CA GLY A 1013 36.98 -0.67 43.99
C GLY A 1013 36.89 -1.87 44.94
N THR A 1014 37.97 -2.65 45.00
CA THR A 1014 38.28 -3.72 45.96
C THR A 1014 37.55 -3.76 47.32
N SER A 1015 36.99 -4.91 47.67
CA SER A 1015 37.43 -5.66 48.87
C SER A 1015 36.96 -7.12 48.83
N SER A 1016 37.72 -8.02 49.47
CA SER A 1016 37.40 -9.44 49.58
C SER A 1016 37.70 -9.93 51.00
N LEU A 1017 36.92 -10.89 51.51
CA LEU A 1017 37.46 -12.03 52.27
C LEU A 1017 36.39 -13.12 52.52
N ALA A 1018 36.73 -14.36 52.17
CA ALA A 1018 36.30 -15.64 52.78
C ALA A 1018 34.77 -16.00 52.79
N SER A 1019 34.36 -17.28 52.85
CA SER A 1019 35.12 -18.52 53.08
C SER A 1019 34.46 -19.77 52.46
N HIS A 1020 35.27 -20.83 52.28
CA HIS A 1020 34.93 -22.26 52.19
C HIS A 1020 34.09 -22.85 51.03
N GLN A 1021 34.86 -23.39 50.08
CA GLN A 1021 34.69 -24.70 49.41
C GLN A 1021 34.24 -25.86 50.37
N PRO A 1022 33.67 -27.00 49.89
CA PRO A 1022 34.35 -27.85 48.89
C PRO A 1022 33.51 -28.48 47.75
N ASN A 1023 34.25 -28.84 46.70
CA ASN A 1023 33.93 -29.74 45.59
C ASN A 1023 34.41 -31.19 45.95
N PRO A 1024 34.35 -32.24 45.09
CA PRO A 1024 33.80 -32.33 43.72
C PRO A 1024 32.88 -33.58 43.50
N LEU A 1025 32.41 -33.81 42.26
CA LEU A 1025 32.88 -34.94 41.43
C LEU A 1025 32.19 -35.09 40.05
N TYR A 1026 33.01 -35.50 39.08
CA TYR A 1026 32.75 -36.01 37.72
C TYR A 1026 31.98 -35.20 36.66
N SER A 1027 32.62 -35.15 35.49
CA SER A 1027 32.11 -34.78 34.16
C SER A 1027 32.15 -36.02 33.26
N MET A 1028 31.28 -36.08 32.25
CA MET A 1028 31.59 -36.74 30.97
C MET A 1028 31.02 -35.91 29.79
N HIS A 1029 31.77 -35.90 28.69
CA HIS A 1029 31.41 -35.24 27.42
C HIS A 1029 30.49 -36.13 26.56
N MET A 1030 29.72 -35.52 25.64
CA MET A 1030 29.86 -35.72 24.18
C MET A 1030 29.29 -34.52 23.38
N GLU A 1031 30.02 -34.14 22.32
CA GLU A 1031 29.67 -33.55 21.01
C GLU A 1031 28.29 -32.81 20.82
N SER A 1032 28.16 -31.54 20.38
CA SER A 1032 28.59 -30.83 19.13
C SER A 1032 27.97 -31.38 17.82
N GLY A 1033 27.35 -30.63 16.88
CA GLY A 1033 27.07 -29.19 16.66
C GLY A 1033 26.44 -29.00 15.24
N SER A 1034 26.20 -27.82 14.61
CA SER A 1034 26.07 -26.42 15.08
C SER A 1034 25.85 -25.44 13.89
N THR A 1035 24.67 -24.81 13.73
CA THR A 1035 24.37 -23.69 12.78
C THR A 1035 23.41 -22.68 13.47
N SER A 1036 23.65 -21.37 13.55
CA SER A 1036 23.99 -20.32 12.57
C SER A 1036 22.84 -19.99 11.60
N GLY A 1037 22.35 -18.74 11.48
CA GLY A 1037 22.65 -17.55 12.30
C GLY A 1037 22.03 -16.22 11.82
N ASN A 1038 21.78 -15.31 12.77
CA ASN A 1038 21.62 -13.85 12.69
C ASN A 1038 20.39 -13.17 12.01
N GLN A 1039 20.13 -11.96 12.53
CA GLN A 1039 19.13 -10.97 12.11
C GLN A 1039 19.83 -9.77 11.44
N ALA A 1040 19.12 -9.00 10.59
CA ALA A 1040 19.14 -7.51 10.49
C ALA A 1040 18.33 -7.09 9.23
N THR A 1041 17.47 -6.06 9.13
CA THR A 1041 17.16 -4.79 9.85
C THR A 1041 18.02 -3.55 9.53
N PHE A 1042 17.56 -2.73 8.57
CA PHE A 1042 17.63 -1.26 8.54
C PHE A 1042 16.30 -0.77 7.92
N ASN A 1043 15.57 0.27 8.35
CA ASN A 1043 15.85 1.64 8.83
C ASN A 1043 16.09 2.67 7.71
N LEU A 1044 15.26 3.72 7.69
CA LEU A 1044 15.50 4.99 7.01
C LEU A 1044 14.88 6.15 7.82
N ASN A 1045 15.36 7.37 7.59
CA ASN A 1045 15.09 8.57 8.40
C ASN A 1045 14.29 9.63 7.59
N PRO A 1046 13.60 10.60 8.23
CA PRO A 1046 12.63 11.48 7.56
C PRO A 1046 13.20 12.84 7.13
N ASN A 1047 12.42 13.61 6.34
CA ASN A 1047 12.31 15.06 6.56
C ASN A 1047 11.10 15.75 5.88
N LEU A 1048 10.63 16.82 6.54
CA LEU A 1048 9.82 17.97 6.07
C LEU A 1048 8.31 17.83 5.74
N LEU A 1049 7.53 18.56 6.55
CA LEU A 1049 6.17 19.09 6.32
C LEU A 1049 6.21 20.21 5.24
N HIS A 1050 5.12 20.77 4.68
CA HIS A 1050 3.84 21.20 5.29
C HIS A 1050 2.77 21.49 4.22
N GLY A 1051 1.48 21.27 4.53
CA GLY A 1051 0.33 21.73 3.73
C GLY A 1051 -0.98 21.41 4.42
N TRP A 1052 -1.90 22.37 4.56
CA TRP A 1052 -3.05 22.31 5.48
C TRP A 1052 -4.38 22.41 4.74
N ASN A 1053 -5.32 21.46 4.96
CA ASN A 1053 -6.71 21.77 5.34
C ASN A 1053 -7.55 20.50 5.61
N ASN A 1054 -8.70 20.71 6.28
CA ASN A 1054 -9.43 19.67 7.02
C ASN A 1054 -10.35 18.79 6.17
N SER A 1055 -10.33 17.48 6.45
CA SER A 1055 -11.50 16.60 6.40
C SER A 1055 -11.33 15.46 7.40
N PHE A 1056 -12.34 15.13 8.22
CA PHE A 1056 -12.25 14.04 9.18
C PHE A 1056 -12.34 12.67 8.48
N SER A 1057 -11.18 12.04 8.26
CA SER A 1057 -11.04 10.64 7.86
C SER A 1057 -10.56 9.79 9.05
N ALA A 1058 -11.05 8.56 9.15
CA ALA A 1058 -10.66 7.62 10.19
C ALA A 1058 -9.48 6.74 9.72
N ASP A 1059 -8.29 7.33 9.66
CA ASP A 1059 -7.10 6.64 9.17
C ASP A 1059 -6.70 5.49 10.11
N PHE A 1060 -6.73 4.27 9.59
CA PHE A 1060 -6.06 3.08 10.13
C PHE A 1060 -4.91 2.74 9.16
N SER A 1061 -3.75 2.37 9.69
CA SER A 1061 -2.53 2.18 8.88
C SER A 1061 -2.16 0.71 8.75
N GLU A 1062 -1.34 0.35 7.76
CA GLU A 1062 -0.92 -1.04 7.52
C GLU A 1062 -0.18 -1.71 8.71
N ARG A 1063 0.15 -0.96 9.77
CA ARG A 1063 0.78 -1.49 11.00
C ARG A 1063 -0.15 -2.39 11.82
N ASP A 1064 -1.47 -2.29 11.65
CA ASP A 1064 -2.47 -2.97 12.49
C ASP A 1064 -2.54 -4.52 12.33
N GLN A 1065 -1.57 -5.16 11.65
CA GLN A 1065 -1.46 -6.62 11.54
C GLN A 1065 -0.87 -7.26 12.82
N LEU A 1066 -1.76 -7.54 13.77
CA LEU A 1066 -1.46 -8.17 15.06
C LEU A 1066 -0.86 -9.58 14.93
N HIS A 1067 0.48 -9.68 14.92
CA HIS A 1067 1.20 -10.94 15.00
C HIS A 1067 1.13 -11.55 16.42
N THR A 1068 0.03 -12.25 16.74
CA THR A 1068 -0.16 -12.98 18.00
C THR A 1068 0.62 -14.30 18.06
N GLY A 1069 1.91 -14.29 17.69
CA GLY A 1069 2.82 -15.40 17.98
C GLY A 1069 3.15 -15.41 19.47
N THR A 1070 2.84 -16.51 20.18
CA THR A 1070 3.05 -16.64 21.63
C THR A 1070 4.55 -16.63 21.97
N PRO A 1071 5.08 -15.60 22.65
CA PRO A 1071 6.45 -15.61 23.14
C PRO A 1071 6.57 -16.50 24.39
N TRP A 1072 7.78 -16.93 24.69
CA TRP A 1072 8.10 -17.72 25.89
C TRP A 1072 7.65 -16.97 27.16
N ALA A 1073 6.71 -17.53 27.93
CA ALA A 1073 6.01 -16.79 28.99
C ALA A 1073 6.95 -16.15 30.04
N ALA A 1074 8.03 -16.85 30.42
CA ALA A 1074 9.03 -16.30 31.33
C ALA A 1074 9.79 -15.08 30.76
N GLN A 1075 9.96 -14.98 29.44
CA GLN A 1075 10.58 -13.80 28.81
C GLN A 1075 9.64 -12.59 28.87
N ALA A 1076 8.32 -12.80 28.70
CA ALA A 1076 7.32 -11.75 28.88
C ALA A 1076 7.27 -11.26 30.35
N GLN A 1077 7.32 -12.18 31.32
CA GLN A 1077 7.38 -11.83 32.75
C GLN A 1077 8.67 -11.06 33.11
N GLN A 1078 9.84 -11.50 32.61
CA GLN A 1078 11.10 -10.78 32.80
C GLN A 1078 11.12 -9.39 32.11
N THR A 1079 10.38 -9.25 31.01
CA THR A 1079 10.19 -7.97 30.30
C THR A 1079 9.35 -7.00 31.13
N GLY A 1080 8.21 -7.46 31.67
CA GLY A 1080 7.36 -6.67 32.58
C GLY A 1080 8.15 -6.13 33.77
N ARG A 1081 8.80 -7.04 34.51
CA ARG A 1081 9.55 -6.72 35.74
C ARG A 1081 10.68 -5.72 35.55
N LYS A 1082 11.35 -5.71 34.40
CA LYS A 1082 12.34 -4.68 34.05
C LYS A 1082 11.71 -3.34 33.70
N GLY A 1083 10.52 -3.33 33.09
CA GLY A 1083 9.75 -2.11 32.85
C GLY A 1083 9.25 -1.50 34.15
N GLU A 1084 8.69 -2.32 35.06
CA GLU A 1084 8.26 -1.93 36.42
C GLU A 1084 9.42 -1.26 37.19
N GLU A 1085 10.60 -1.88 37.21
CA GLU A 1085 11.80 -1.35 37.89
C GLU A 1085 12.23 0.01 37.32
N ILE A 1086 12.24 0.15 35.99
CA ILE A 1086 12.63 1.39 35.31
C ILE A 1086 11.60 2.50 35.54
N ALA A 1087 10.30 2.17 35.52
CA ALA A 1087 9.24 3.10 35.86
C ALA A 1087 9.35 3.56 37.31
N TYR A 1088 9.54 2.64 38.27
CA TYR A 1088 9.74 2.97 39.68
C TYR A 1088 10.92 3.93 39.88
N ARG A 1089 12.09 3.61 39.30
CA ARG A 1089 13.29 4.48 39.35
C ARG A 1089 13.03 5.86 38.73
N TYR A 1090 12.33 5.92 37.60
CA TYR A 1090 11.97 7.19 36.94
C TYR A 1090 11.05 8.04 37.82
N PHE A 1091 9.94 7.48 38.33
CA PHE A 1091 9.00 8.22 39.16
C PHE A 1091 9.63 8.67 40.48
N ALA A 1092 10.42 7.81 41.13
CA ALA A 1092 11.14 8.14 42.37
C ALA A 1092 12.26 9.20 42.19
N ALA A 1093 12.74 9.42 40.96
CA ALA A 1093 13.70 10.48 40.63
C ALA A 1093 13.05 11.78 40.11
N THR A 1094 11.82 11.69 39.57
CA THR A 1094 11.12 12.82 38.94
C THR A 1094 10.27 13.61 39.92
N TYR A 1095 9.74 12.97 40.96
CA TYR A 1095 8.89 13.62 41.96
C TYR A 1095 9.73 14.23 43.12
N PRO A 1096 9.23 15.28 43.81
CA PRO A 1096 9.91 15.87 44.97
C PRO A 1096 10.17 14.86 46.09
N LYS A 1097 11.14 15.14 46.96
CA LYS A 1097 11.60 14.23 48.03
C LYS A 1097 10.51 13.91 49.07
N GLU A 1098 9.49 14.74 49.14
CA GLU A 1098 8.36 14.66 50.05
C GLU A 1098 7.26 13.70 49.54
N ALA A 1099 7.24 13.41 48.22
CA ALA A 1099 6.31 12.46 47.61
C ALA A 1099 6.79 11.01 47.74
N LYS A 1100 5.88 10.09 48.05
CA LYS A 1100 6.21 8.67 48.26
C LYS A 1100 5.74 7.82 47.09
N VAL A 1101 6.68 7.45 46.22
CA VAL A 1101 6.49 6.41 45.22
C VAL A 1101 6.68 5.04 45.88
N ARG A 1102 5.73 4.12 45.67
CA ARG A 1102 5.78 2.74 46.17
C ARG A 1102 5.51 1.77 45.01
N TRP A 1103 6.42 0.83 44.77
CA TRP A 1103 6.18 -0.30 43.86
C TRP A 1103 5.39 -1.36 44.62
N VAL A 1104 4.10 -1.53 44.33
CA VAL A 1104 3.19 -2.35 45.16
C VAL A 1104 3.33 -3.85 44.91
N ASN A 1105 3.78 -4.25 43.71
CA ASN A 1105 4.02 -5.64 43.32
C ASN A 1105 5.51 -6.03 43.27
N GLU A 1106 6.43 -5.23 43.83
CA GLU A 1106 7.90 -5.45 43.83
C GLU A 1106 8.31 -6.92 44.06
N GLN A 1107 7.79 -7.55 45.12
CA GLN A 1107 8.18 -8.91 45.53
C GLN A 1107 7.36 -10.01 44.82
N SER A 1108 6.10 -9.75 44.48
CA SER A 1108 5.19 -10.72 43.86
C SER A 1108 3.94 -10.04 43.31
N GLU A 1109 3.22 -10.74 42.43
CA GLU A 1109 2.07 -10.17 41.73
C GLU A 1109 0.86 -9.98 42.66
N THR A 1110 0.43 -8.73 42.86
CA THR A 1110 -0.64 -8.39 43.83
C THR A 1110 -2.04 -8.59 43.27
N GLY A 1111 -2.21 -8.59 41.94
CA GLY A 1111 -3.51 -8.60 41.29
C GLY A 1111 -4.33 -7.31 41.47
N LEU A 1112 -3.67 -6.23 41.92
CA LEU A 1112 -4.19 -4.86 41.87
C LEU A 1112 -4.16 -4.34 40.41
N PRO A 1113 -5.02 -3.38 40.03
CA PRO A 1113 -5.05 -2.81 38.68
C PRO A 1113 -4.02 -1.66 38.48
N TYR A 1114 -2.88 -1.74 39.16
CA TYR A 1114 -1.74 -0.81 39.09
C TYR A 1114 -0.49 -1.43 39.77
N ASP A 1115 0.70 -1.13 39.25
CA ASP A 1115 2.00 -1.60 39.74
C ASP A 1115 2.66 -0.63 40.72
N LEU A 1116 2.47 0.68 40.52
CA LEU A 1116 3.03 1.73 41.37
C LEU A 1116 1.93 2.62 41.96
N LEU A 1117 2.15 3.08 43.18
CA LEU A 1117 1.33 4.08 43.87
C LEU A 1117 2.20 5.29 44.20
N ILE A 1118 1.76 6.49 43.80
CA ILE A 1118 2.43 7.76 44.10
C ILE A 1118 1.54 8.55 45.07
N GLU A 1119 2.09 8.89 46.23
CA GLU A 1119 1.45 9.66 47.29
C GLU A 1119 2.10 11.05 47.37
N ASN A 1120 1.41 12.06 46.83
CA ASN A 1120 1.87 13.46 46.79
C ASN A 1120 1.56 14.20 48.11
N GLU A 1121 2.28 15.30 48.39
CA GLU A 1121 2.17 16.07 49.65
C GLU A 1121 0.74 16.46 50.04
N GLY A 1122 -0.12 16.78 49.07
CA GLY A 1122 -1.53 17.10 49.29
C GLY A 1122 -2.45 15.90 49.59
N GLY A 1123 -1.90 14.72 49.90
CA GLY A 1123 -2.65 13.47 50.10
C GLY A 1123 -3.28 12.89 48.83
N LYS A 1124 -2.98 13.47 47.65
CA LYS A 1124 -3.49 13.01 46.36
C LYS A 1124 -2.72 11.76 45.93
N LEU A 1125 -3.45 10.65 45.78
CA LEU A 1125 -2.94 9.40 45.22
C LEU A 1125 -3.01 9.41 43.68
N GLU A 1126 -1.94 8.95 43.05
CA GLU A 1126 -1.88 8.67 41.62
C GLU A 1126 -1.43 7.21 41.42
N TYR A 1127 -2.14 6.49 40.56
CA TYR A 1127 -2.00 5.04 40.34
C TYR A 1127 -1.36 4.81 38.97
N VAL A 1128 -0.27 4.03 38.92
CA VAL A 1128 0.48 3.80 37.68
C VAL A 1128 0.49 2.32 37.32
N GLU A 1129 0.01 2.02 36.12
CA GLU A 1129 0.09 0.71 35.46
C GLU A 1129 1.25 0.73 34.46
N VAL A 1130 2.13 -0.27 34.50
CA VAL A 1130 3.38 -0.30 33.74
C VAL A 1130 3.32 -1.36 32.64
N LYS A 1131 3.42 -0.92 31.39
CA LYS A 1131 3.37 -1.81 30.22
C LYS A 1131 4.71 -1.84 29.51
N ALA A 1132 5.41 -2.98 29.52
CA ALA A 1132 6.75 -3.11 28.96
C ALA A 1132 6.77 -3.75 27.56
N THR A 1133 7.59 -3.22 26.66
CA THR A 1133 7.85 -3.78 25.32
C THR A 1133 9.34 -3.76 24.97
N VAL A 1134 9.80 -4.67 24.12
CA VAL A 1134 11.22 -4.78 23.65
C VAL A 1134 11.35 -4.47 22.16
N SER A 1135 10.27 -4.05 21.50
CA SER A 1135 10.23 -3.79 20.06
C SER A 1135 9.43 -2.53 19.80
N SER A 1136 10.06 -1.55 19.15
CA SER A 1136 9.41 -0.32 18.68
C SER A 1136 8.37 -0.56 17.57
N ARG A 1137 8.28 -1.80 17.05
CA ARG A 1137 7.22 -2.25 16.13
C ARG A 1137 6.00 -2.82 16.83
N LYS A 1138 5.95 -2.78 18.17
CA LYS A 1138 4.79 -3.18 18.98
C LYS A 1138 4.22 -1.94 19.67
N ASP A 1139 3.28 -1.30 19.00
CA ASP A 1139 2.55 -0.10 19.41
C ASP A 1139 1.28 -0.40 20.23
N TYR A 1140 0.97 -1.68 20.46
CA TYR A 1140 -0.16 -2.14 21.28
C TYR A 1140 0.30 -2.86 22.56
N PHE A 1141 -0.47 -2.74 23.64
CA PHE A 1141 -0.31 -3.51 24.88
C PHE A 1141 -1.66 -4.03 25.38
N ASN A 1142 -1.63 -5.09 26.19
CA ASN A 1142 -2.85 -5.68 26.75
C ASN A 1142 -3.23 -4.91 28.03
N LEU A 1143 -4.47 -4.44 28.11
CA LEU A 1143 -5.12 -4.00 29.34
C LEU A 1143 -6.12 -5.08 29.79
N THR A 1144 -6.19 -5.39 31.08
CA THR A 1144 -7.29 -6.21 31.61
C THR A 1144 -8.55 -5.37 31.83
N VAL A 1145 -9.70 -6.06 31.96
CA VAL A 1145 -10.98 -5.42 32.29
C VAL A 1145 -10.91 -4.68 33.63
N ARG A 1146 -10.09 -5.15 34.59
CA ARG A 1146 -9.92 -4.49 35.90
C ARG A 1146 -9.12 -3.19 35.78
N GLU A 1147 -8.03 -3.19 35.03
CA GLU A 1147 -7.27 -1.97 34.71
C GLU A 1147 -8.16 -0.93 34.02
N TRP A 1148 -8.94 -1.35 33.02
CA TRP A 1148 -9.85 -0.45 32.30
C TRP A 1148 -10.97 0.12 33.19
N GLN A 1149 -11.59 -0.71 34.04
CA GLN A 1149 -12.60 -0.27 35.00
C GLN A 1149 -12.02 0.70 36.02
N PHE A 1150 -10.86 0.39 36.60
CA PHE A 1150 -10.22 1.25 37.59
C PHE A 1150 -9.69 2.56 36.97
N ALA A 1151 -9.22 2.53 35.72
CA ALA A 1151 -8.90 3.73 34.95
C ALA A 1151 -10.13 4.65 34.76
N ASN A 1152 -11.30 4.07 34.50
CA ASN A 1152 -12.56 4.82 34.42
C ASN A 1152 -13.01 5.38 35.79
N GLU A 1153 -12.78 4.65 36.88
CA GLU A 1153 -13.07 5.10 38.25
C GLU A 1153 -12.13 6.20 38.77
N LYS A 1154 -10.86 6.21 38.33
CA LYS A 1154 -9.83 7.14 38.83
C LYS A 1154 -9.50 8.28 37.87
N GLY A 1155 -9.84 8.16 36.58
CA GLY A 1155 -9.71 9.20 35.56
C GLY A 1155 -8.32 9.83 35.54
N GLU A 1156 -8.25 11.13 35.85
CA GLU A 1156 -7.00 11.90 35.90
C GLU A 1156 -5.98 11.39 36.94
N SER A 1157 -6.38 10.60 37.95
CA SER A 1157 -5.46 9.97 38.91
C SER A 1157 -4.93 8.60 38.44
N TYR A 1158 -5.25 8.15 37.22
CA TYR A 1158 -4.70 6.92 36.63
C TYR A 1158 -3.75 7.21 35.46
N ILE A 1159 -2.61 6.52 35.42
CA ILE A 1159 -1.56 6.70 34.43
C ILE A 1159 -1.12 5.32 33.91
N ILE A 1160 -1.04 5.16 32.59
CA ILE A 1160 -0.31 4.04 31.99
C ILE A 1160 1.11 4.51 31.64
N ALA A 1161 2.12 3.92 32.25
CA ALA A 1161 3.53 4.12 31.91
C ALA A 1161 3.98 3.02 30.93
N HIS A 1162 4.07 3.34 29.65
CA HIS A 1162 4.58 2.43 28.64
C HIS A 1162 6.11 2.57 28.51
N VAL A 1163 6.83 1.47 28.75
CA VAL A 1163 8.30 1.42 28.78
C VAL A 1163 8.82 0.58 27.61
N LEU A 1164 9.51 1.22 26.68
CA LEU A 1164 10.21 0.59 25.57
C LEU A 1164 11.67 0.32 25.97
N LEU A 1165 12.02 -0.97 26.07
CA LEU A 1165 13.34 -1.48 26.45
C LEU A 1165 14.22 -1.68 25.22
N GLY A 1166 15.28 -0.89 25.09
CA GLY A 1166 16.34 -1.09 24.08
C GLY A 1166 17.56 -1.83 24.63
N ASN A 1167 18.55 -2.09 23.78
CA ASN A 1167 19.78 -2.82 24.14
C ASN A 1167 20.69 -2.09 25.14
N SER A 1168 20.47 -0.80 25.41
CA SER A 1168 21.33 0.03 26.29
C SER A 1168 20.60 1.19 26.97
N ASN A 1169 19.54 1.72 26.37
CA ASN A 1169 18.68 2.77 26.92
C ASN A 1169 17.22 2.29 26.97
N ALA A 1170 16.41 2.90 27.83
CA ALA A 1170 14.95 2.75 27.85
C ALA A 1170 14.24 4.08 27.60
N ILE A 1171 13.07 4.03 26.98
CA ILE A 1171 12.19 5.19 26.76
C ILE A 1171 10.89 4.94 27.53
N LEU A 1172 10.48 5.89 28.36
CA LEU A 1172 9.23 5.84 29.12
C LEU A 1172 8.26 6.89 28.60
N THR A 1173 7.04 6.47 28.30
CA THR A 1173 5.93 7.31 27.82
C THR A 1173 4.76 7.19 28.79
N GLN A 1174 4.05 8.29 29.05
CA GLN A 1174 2.97 8.36 30.05
C GLN A 1174 1.64 8.71 29.40
N HIS A 1175 0.61 7.93 29.70
CA HIS A 1175 -0.76 8.13 29.24
C HIS A 1175 -1.69 8.31 30.46
N ARG A 1176 -1.84 9.55 30.93
CA ARG A 1176 -2.78 9.92 31.99
C ARG A 1176 -4.22 9.87 31.45
N ASN A 1177 -5.16 9.36 32.27
CA ASN A 1177 -6.58 9.23 31.93
C ASN A 1177 -6.82 8.52 30.57
N PRO A 1178 -6.46 7.23 30.44
CA PRO A 1178 -6.54 6.51 29.16
C PRO A 1178 -7.98 6.38 28.61
N VAL A 1179 -9.00 6.49 29.47
CA VAL A 1179 -10.41 6.49 29.04
C VAL A 1179 -10.74 7.77 28.27
N LYS A 1180 -10.34 8.94 28.78
CA LYS A 1180 -10.48 10.22 28.08
C LYS A 1180 -9.64 10.24 26.80
N LEU A 1181 -8.40 9.74 26.83
CA LEU A 1181 -7.57 9.62 25.63
C LEU A 1181 -8.22 8.73 24.55
N CYS A 1182 -8.95 7.67 24.93
CA CYS A 1182 -9.77 6.90 23.98
C CYS A 1182 -11.00 7.65 23.47
N GLN A 1183 -11.65 8.48 24.29
CA GLN A 1183 -12.78 9.34 23.86
C GLN A 1183 -12.33 10.45 22.90
N GLU A 1184 -11.11 10.97 23.09
CA GLU A 1184 -10.48 11.99 22.24
C GLU A 1184 -9.79 11.39 20.99
N GLY A 1185 -9.75 10.06 20.85
CA GLY A 1185 -9.08 9.35 19.74
C GLY A 1185 -7.55 9.26 19.82
N ASN A 1186 -6.95 9.80 20.88
CA ASN A 1186 -5.51 9.77 21.20
C ASN A 1186 -5.02 8.37 21.60
N LEU A 1187 -5.92 7.48 22.03
CA LEU A 1187 -5.72 6.04 22.15
C LEU A 1187 -6.85 5.31 21.41
N ARG A 1188 -6.64 4.04 21.03
CA ARG A 1188 -7.64 3.19 20.38
C ARG A 1188 -7.78 1.86 21.12
N LEU A 1189 -9.03 1.42 21.32
CA LEU A 1189 -9.32 0.10 21.91
C LEU A 1189 -9.43 -0.97 20.82
N LEU A 1190 -8.74 -2.10 21.05
CA LEU A 1190 -8.79 -3.30 20.23
C LEU A 1190 -9.50 -4.42 21.01
N ILE A 1191 -10.55 -5.01 20.43
CA ILE A 1191 -11.27 -6.14 21.02
C ILE A 1191 -10.83 -7.44 20.33
N LEU A 1192 -10.08 -8.28 21.06
CA LEU A 1192 -9.64 -9.60 20.59
C LEU A 1192 -10.64 -10.69 21.02
N MET A 1193 -11.28 -11.33 20.04
CA MET A 1193 -12.19 -12.45 20.28
C MET A 1193 -11.40 -13.74 20.59
N PRO A 1194 -11.69 -14.44 21.72
CA PRO A 1194 -10.99 -15.67 22.06
C PRO A 1194 -11.40 -16.84 21.14
N ASN A 1195 -10.45 -17.71 20.78
CA ASN A 1195 -10.66 -18.85 19.87
C ASN A 1195 -11.59 -19.98 20.39
N LYS A 1196 -12.29 -19.78 21.52
CA LYS A 1196 -13.33 -20.71 22.00
C LYS A 1196 -14.70 -20.25 21.50
N ARG A 1197 -15.11 -20.77 20.35
CA ARG A 1197 -16.49 -20.60 19.85
C ARG A 1197 -17.42 -21.57 20.58
N ASN A 1198 -18.43 -21.05 21.27
CA ASN A 1198 -19.60 -21.83 21.64
C ASN A 1198 -20.51 -21.90 20.42
N GLU A 1199 -20.36 -22.94 19.61
CA GLU A 1199 -21.14 -23.13 18.38
C GLU A 1199 -22.57 -23.56 18.70
N VAL A 1200 -23.47 -22.57 18.80
CA VAL A 1200 -24.92 -22.81 18.78
C VAL A 1200 -25.33 -23.01 17.32
N ASN A 1201 -25.49 -24.27 16.92
CA ASN A 1201 -26.05 -24.61 15.60
C ASN A 1201 -27.53 -24.18 15.54
N VAL A 1202 -27.79 -23.03 14.95
CA VAL A 1202 -29.12 -22.62 14.50
C VAL A 1202 -29.32 -23.20 13.10
N SER A 1203 -30.07 -24.30 13.01
CA SER A 1203 -30.51 -24.86 11.73
C SER A 1203 -31.61 -23.98 11.14
N PHE A 1204 -31.44 -23.59 9.88
CA PHE A 1204 -32.50 -23.10 9.00
C PHE A 1204 -32.99 -24.26 8.13
#